data_AF-A0A813PBJ5-F1
#
_entry.id   AF-A0A813PBJ5-F1
#
_cell.length_a   1.000
_cell.length_b   1.000
_cell.length_c   1.000
_cell.angle_alpha   90.00
_cell.angle_beta   90.00
_cell.angle_gamma   90.00
#
_symmetry.space_group_name_H-M   'P 1'
#
loop_
_entity.id
_entity.type
_entity.pdbx_description
1 polymer ?
#
loop_
_entity_poly.entity_id
_entity_poly.type
_entity_poly.pdbx_seq_one_letter_code
_entity_poly.pdbx_strand_id
1 'polypeptide(L)'
;MTSENSITIRTRHQSIPPIYLSYSNECDFIERYFIIKIYEKLVKNGLGEGVIWFDHHQGIHPDKTASWFADRLEAIDLSLGSLLILSSRSQCQRLMLIESKAIVDRKILSKTSSIYGLFVILLDQCQNYSYLHSQADFFYTFNKIDSILNIDEHISFIIDDLLLKLLPYKKLSFYKQKLTINDEQFKPLCCWTLDDIQTFLIRLGVDQTSRDLFYEKQIDGYLLLSCTENELRDYFLINDDKIRRDLIENVIQTIHHERQNSLQWHYGAKKLKGNANYIYIIHHPKDSSIAIRISNFFKEKNFRVLTHNSRYGKTKQEFLSLNGPIIARTKYVIYLLTKKSSNSNFKFLELTIAEWFEKSIITVYVDNIWTNIRSSIRAILANYPLVDFNHQSFNESLTILYTYLCSKIVSTQISVVYNEKIEQTIQPLIINSNLKSKVYTSVNENNSHFIYLSYSKINEKWNVTHAIQRLVYVLETNHYHTGIQIKKNNNNNNNTSREKNSHYLPLIQTKSSTSNSYLYGLTQSLASSSNFYREIGPGDIRHCCMMIVCLTPNYFHNEHCLNELRLCEIYQKPIVICLLRHLNTYNSNNISNGNMNLDEQVKMFIPSRFAMTTLQFLRKSIRSLCIDLSTDELFSRNIRILLKKLEKTTEKYQTSMEDSTNSLDTNLFGQTSEIF
;
A
#
# COMPACT_ATOMS: atom_id res chain seq x y z
N MET A 1 -18.54 -40.35 -10.49
CA MET A 1 -17.20 -40.95 -10.35
C MET A 1 -16.55 -40.98 -11.72
N THR A 2 -15.63 -40.06 -11.97
CA THR A 2 -14.63 -40.16 -13.05
C THR A 2 -13.31 -39.75 -12.42
N SER A 3 -12.32 -40.60 -12.67
CA SER A 3 -11.05 -40.76 -11.98
C SER A 3 -10.28 -39.46 -11.71
N GLU A 4 -10.04 -39.24 -10.42
CA GLU A 4 -8.90 -38.49 -9.87
C GLU A 4 -7.60 -39.14 -10.35
N ASN A 5 -7.14 -38.81 -11.55
CA ASN A 5 -5.71 -38.79 -11.84
C ASN A 5 -5.32 -37.32 -11.80
N SER A 6 -4.53 -36.97 -10.79
CA SER A 6 -3.84 -35.70 -10.60
C SER A 6 -3.52 -34.99 -11.92
N ILE A 7 -4.41 -34.10 -12.36
CA ILE A 7 -4.07 -33.06 -13.35
C ILE A 7 -3.28 -32.01 -12.57
N THR A 8 -2.10 -32.40 -12.10
CA THR A 8 -1.04 -31.43 -11.94
C THR A 8 -0.82 -30.89 -13.35
N ILE A 9 -1.18 -29.63 -13.60
CA ILE A 9 -0.36 -28.85 -14.54
C ILE A 9 1.05 -29.16 -14.08
N ARG A 10 1.81 -29.95 -14.86
CA ARG A 10 3.18 -30.29 -14.50
C ARG A 10 3.92 -28.96 -14.54
N THR A 11 3.95 -28.25 -13.41
CA THR A 11 5.12 -27.52 -12.99
C THR A 11 6.18 -28.60 -12.94
N ARG A 12 6.83 -28.90 -14.08
CA ARG A 12 8.11 -29.60 -14.02
C ARG A 12 8.86 -28.78 -12.98
N HIS A 13 9.16 -29.38 -11.84
CA HIS A 13 10.00 -28.78 -10.82
C HIS A 13 11.39 -28.64 -11.44
N GLN A 14 11.52 -27.68 -12.35
CA GLN A 14 12.78 -27.01 -12.60
C GLN A 14 13.06 -26.36 -11.26
N SER A 15 14.21 -26.72 -10.68
CA SER A 15 14.72 -26.07 -9.49
C SER A 15 14.68 -24.57 -9.77
N ILE A 16 13.79 -23.86 -9.07
CA ILE A 16 13.75 -22.42 -9.18
C ILE A 16 15.05 -21.93 -8.53
N PRO A 17 15.79 -21.04 -9.19
CA PRO A 17 16.99 -20.45 -8.62
C PRO A 17 16.71 -19.94 -7.19
N PRO A 18 17.63 -20.17 -6.25
CA PRO A 18 17.42 -19.86 -4.84
C PRO A 18 17.27 -18.36 -4.56
N ILE A 19 17.78 -17.47 -5.41
CA ILE A 19 17.67 -16.03 -5.24
C ILE A 19 16.76 -15.46 -6.32
N TYR A 20 15.73 -14.72 -5.94
CA TYR A 20 14.86 -14.01 -6.86
C TYR A 20 15.29 -12.54 -7.02
N LEU A 21 15.42 -12.05 -8.26
CA LEU A 21 15.72 -10.65 -8.55
C LEU A 21 14.43 -9.88 -8.84
N SER A 22 14.05 -8.98 -7.93
CA SER A 22 12.90 -8.09 -8.08
C SER A 22 13.35 -6.72 -8.55
N TYR A 23 12.70 -6.22 -9.60
CA TYR A 23 12.93 -4.91 -10.21
C TYR A 23 11.68 -4.47 -10.98
N SER A 24 11.55 -3.16 -11.21
CA SER A 24 10.41 -2.59 -11.94
C SER A 24 10.41 -3.03 -13.41
N ASN A 25 9.24 -3.32 -13.98
CA ASN A 25 9.18 -3.58 -15.42
C ASN A 25 9.32 -2.31 -16.28
N GLU A 26 9.05 -1.17 -15.67
CA GLU A 26 9.07 0.15 -16.29
C GLU A 26 10.37 0.91 -15.96
N CYS A 27 11.43 0.17 -15.63
CA CYS A 27 12.77 0.72 -15.49
C CYS A 27 13.18 1.48 -16.75
N ASP A 28 13.83 2.63 -16.55
CA ASP A 28 14.52 3.32 -17.64
C ASP A 28 15.78 2.57 -18.05
N PHE A 29 16.44 3.08 -19.10
CA PHE A 29 17.61 2.44 -19.66
C PHE A 29 18.74 2.29 -18.66
N ILE A 30 19.02 3.34 -17.87
CA ILE A 30 20.07 3.35 -16.84
C ILE A 30 19.80 2.29 -15.77
N GLU A 31 18.56 2.22 -15.26
CA GLU A 31 18.16 1.23 -14.26
C GLU A 31 18.24 -0.20 -14.82
N ARG A 32 17.76 -0.45 -16.06
CA ARG A 32 17.88 -1.78 -16.69
C ARG A 32 19.34 -2.17 -16.91
N TYR A 33 20.16 -1.23 -17.35
CA TYR A 33 21.59 -1.46 -17.56
C TYR A 33 22.30 -1.82 -16.26
N PHE A 34 21.99 -1.10 -15.17
CA PHE A 34 22.50 -1.41 -13.83
C PHE A 34 22.09 -2.83 -13.40
N ILE A 35 20.83 -3.21 -13.57
CA ILE A 35 20.29 -4.53 -13.20
C ILE A 35 21.00 -5.67 -13.96
N ILE A 36 21.26 -5.49 -15.26
CA ILE A 36 21.99 -6.48 -16.06
C ILE A 36 23.43 -6.56 -15.60
N LYS A 37 24.12 -5.42 -15.42
CA LYS A 37 25.53 -5.41 -15.03
C LYS A 37 25.77 -5.98 -13.64
N ILE A 38 24.87 -5.73 -12.68
CA ILE A 38 24.98 -6.34 -11.36
C ILE A 38 24.75 -7.85 -11.42
N TYR A 39 23.77 -8.32 -12.20
CA TYR A 39 23.57 -9.75 -12.43
C TYR A 39 24.82 -10.40 -13.06
N GLU A 40 25.36 -9.82 -14.13
CA GLU A 40 26.55 -10.34 -14.81
C GLU A 40 27.75 -10.41 -13.87
N LYS A 41 28.02 -9.35 -13.09
CA LYS A 41 29.12 -9.35 -12.11
C LYS A 41 28.89 -10.37 -11.00
N LEU A 42 27.68 -10.53 -10.49
CA LEU A 42 27.34 -11.55 -9.49
C LEU A 42 27.58 -12.97 -10.01
N VAL A 43 27.18 -13.25 -11.25
CA VAL A 43 27.40 -14.56 -11.89
C VAL A 43 28.89 -14.80 -12.12
N LYS A 44 29.61 -13.84 -12.70
CA LYS A 44 31.06 -13.92 -12.99
C LYS A 44 31.90 -14.08 -11.71
N ASN A 45 31.53 -13.41 -10.62
CA ASN A 45 32.29 -13.42 -9.37
C ASN A 45 31.97 -14.62 -8.46
N GLY A 46 31.26 -15.62 -8.96
CA GLY A 46 31.21 -16.94 -8.32
C GLY A 46 29.86 -17.38 -7.76
N LEU A 47 28.75 -16.64 -7.96
CA LEU A 47 27.42 -17.23 -7.73
C LEU A 47 27.14 -18.35 -8.74
N GLY A 48 27.54 -18.17 -10.00
CA GLY A 48 27.32 -19.13 -11.08
C GLY A 48 25.93 -19.00 -11.73
N GLU A 49 25.81 -19.55 -12.94
CA GLU A 49 24.56 -19.50 -13.70
C GLU A 49 23.46 -20.32 -13.03
N GLY A 50 22.21 -19.82 -13.09
CA GLY A 50 21.04 -20.51 -12.54
C GLY A 50 20.84 -20.38 -11.03
N VAL A 51 21.63 -19.55 -10.34
CA VAL A 51 21.45 -19.24 -8.91
C VAL A 51 20.52 -18.05 -8.68
N ILE A 52 20.52 -17.08 -9.59
CA ILE A 52 19.62 -15.93 -9.58
C ILE A 52 18.52 -16.15 -10.62
N TRP A 53 17.26 -16.03 -10.21
CA TRP A 53 16.12 -15.97 -11.10
C TRP A 53 15.97 -14.53 -11.59
N PHE A 54 16.18 -14.33 -12.89
CA PHE A 54 16.06 -13.05 -13.58
C PHE A 54 15.24 -13.25 -14.86
N ASP A 55 14.10 -12.57 -15.00
CA ASP A 55 13.11 -12.80 -16.06
C ASP A 55 13.73 -12.78 -17.45
N HIS A 56 14.65 -11.83 -17.66
CA HIS A 56 15.36 -11.64 -18.93
C HIS A 56 16.06 -12.93 -19.38
N HIS A 57 16.87 -13.57 -18.49
CA HIS A 57 17.51 -14.85 -18.81
C HIS A 57 16.56 -16.04 -18.81
N GLN A 58 15.44 -15.95 -18.08
CA GLN A 58 14.39 -16.98 -18.15
C GLN A 58 13.58 -16.89 -19.46
N GLY A 59 13.79 -15.84 -20.25
CA GLY A 59 13.05 -15.57 -21.46
C GLY A 59 11.56 -15.36 -21.17
N ILE A 60 11.25 -14.81 -19.99
CA ILE A 60 9.90 -14.46 -19.55
C ILE A 60 9.81 -12.94 -19.61
N HIS A 61 8.79 -12.43 -20.29
CA HIS A 61 8.56 -11.00 -20.42
C HIS A 61 7.05 -10.77 -20.55
N PRO A 62 6.48 -9.67 -20.03
CA PRO A 62 5.07 -9.35 -20.24
C PRO A 62 4.69 -9.38 -21.72
N ASP A 63 5.64 -9.06 -22.60
CA ASP A 63 5.42 -8.99 -24.04
C ASP A 63 5.46 -10.35 -24.74
N LYS A 64 5.89 -11.40 -24.03
CA LYS A 64 6.07 -12.74 -24.58
C LYS A 64 5.13 -13.78 -23.95
N THR A 65 4.89 -13.68 -22.64
CA THR A 65 4.27 -14.76 -21.86
C THR A 65 3.12 -14.25 -21.00
N ALA A 66 1.92 -14.78 -21.20
CA ALA A 66 0.74 -14.45 -20.40
C ALA A 66 0.86 -14.86 -18.91
N SER A 67 1.73 -15.82 -18.60
CA SER A 67 2.02 -16.26 -17.22
C SER A 67 3.07 -15.42 -16.51
N TRP A 68 3.64 -14.40 -17.16
CA TRP A 68 4.79 -13.63 -16.67
C TRP A 68 4.65 -13.22 -15.19
N PHE A 69 3.53 -12.57 -14.82
CA PHE A 69 3.33 -12.13 -13.44
C PHE A 69 3.15 -13.29 -12.45
N ALA A 70 2.50 -14.36 -12.87
CA ALA A 70 2.33 -15.56 -12.05
C ALA A 70 3.67 -16.26 -11.80
N ASP A 71 4.53 -16.36 -12.83
CA ASP A 71 5.84 -17.00 -12.72
C ASP A 71 6.77 -16.18 -11.80
N ARG A 72 6.71 -14.84 -11.83
CA ARG A 72 7.43 -13.98 -10.88
C ARG A 72 7.01 -14.21 -9.43
N LEU A 73 5.70 -14.20 -9.15
CA LEU A 73 5.17 -14.42 -7.81
C LEU A 73 5.45 -15.84 -7.30
N GLU A 74 5.41 -16.84 -8.18
CA GLU A 74 5.79 -18.21 -7.86
C GLU A 74 7.28 -18.33 -7.55
N ALA A 75 8.14 -17.59 -8.26
CA ALA A 75 9.57 -17.52 -7.94
C ALA A 75 9.82 -16.86 -6.57
N ILE A 76 9.05 -15.84 -6.19
CA ILE A 76 9.08 -15.29 -4.83
C ILE A 76 8.67 -16.33 -3.80
N ASP A 77 7.61 -17.11 -4.04
CA ASP A 77 7.11 -18.14 -3.12
C ASP A 77 8.04 -19.37 -2.97
N LEU A 78 8.93 -19.61 -3.94
CA LEU A 78 9.80 -20.80 -3.97
C LEU A 78 11.29 -20.48 -3.74
N SER A 79 11.71 -19.23 -3.86
CA SER A 79 13.08 -18.79 -3.57
C SER A 79 13.44 -18.89 -2.08
N LEU A 80 14.74 -18.89 -1.80
CA LEU A 80 15.34 -18.83 -0.46
C LEU A 80 15.76 -17.42 -0.07
N GLY A 81 15.88 -16.51 -1.05
CA GLY A 81 16.06 -15.09 -0.80
C GLY A 81 15.64 -14.24 -1.99
N SER A 82 15.61 -12.92 -1.78
CA SER A 82 15.29 -11.95 -2.83
C SER A 82 16.20 -10.75 -2.78
N LEU A 83 16.69 -10.35 -3.95
CA LEU A 83 17.40 -9.11 -4.20
C LEU A 83 16.43 -8.12 -4.83
N LEU A 84 16.12 -7.03 -4.11
CA LEU A 84 15.25 -5.96 -4.59
C LEU A 84 16.12 -4.80 -5.05
N ILE A 85 15.95 -4.42 -6.30
CA ILE A 85 16.51 -3.18 -6.85
C ILE A 85 15.34 -2.22 -7.04
N LEU A 86 15.37 -1.11 -6.30
CA LEU A 86 14.27 -0.16 -6.22
C LEU A 86 14.74 1.23 -6.62
N SER A 87 13.92 1.90 -7.43
CA SER A 87 14.04 3.31 -7.78
C SER A 87 12.77 4.08 -7.38
N SER A 88 12.76 5.40 -7.51
CA SER A 88 11.57 6.26 -7.30
C SER A 88 10.39 5.81 -8.15
N ARG A 89 10.63 5.27 -9.35
CA ARG A 89 9.59 4.75 -10.24
C ARG A 89 8.95 3.46 -9.72
N SER A 90 9.72 2.62 -9.03
CA SER A 90 9.20 1.37 -8.43
C SER A 90 8.07 1.60 -7.43
N GLN A 91 7.99 2.80 -6.84
CA GLN A 91 6.94 3.18 -5.87
C GLN A 91 5.56 3.33 -6.52
N CYS A 92 5.50 3.77 -7.76
CA CYS A 92 4.26 4.02 -8.48
C CYS A 92 3.68 2.73 -9.09
N GLN A 93 4.48 1.66 -9.18
CA GLN A 93 4.07 0.45 -9.87
C GLN A 93 3.34 -0.53 -8.94
N ARG A 94 2.05 -0.74 -9.21
CA ARG A 94 1.19 -1.66 -8.44
C ARG A 94 1.76 -3.07 -8.30
N LEU A 95 2.35 -3.62 -9.37
CA LEU A 95 2.91 -4.98 -9.36
C LEU A 95 4.12 -5.09 -8.42
N MET A 96 5.01 -4.09 -8.41
CA MET A 96 6.14 -4.03 -7.48
C MET A 96 5.71 -3.90 -6.03
N LEU A 97 4.62 -3.19 -5.75
CA LEU A 97 4.03 -3.14 -4.41
C LEU A 97 3.52 -4.50 -3.95
N ILE A 98 3.00 -5.33 -4.86
CA ILE A 98 2.56 -6.69 -4.54
C ILE A 98 3.77 -7.61 -4.30
N GLU A 99 4.79 -7.53 -5.16
CA GLU A 99 6.02 -8.31 -4.99
C GLU A 99 6.73 -7.99 -3.68
N SER A 100 6.95 -6.70 -3.40
CA SER A 100 7.57 -6.26 -2.14
C SER A 100 6.77 -6.70 -0.91
N LYS A 101 5.42 -6.61 -0.95
CA LYS A 101 4.56 -7.15 0.12
C LYS A 101 4.74 -8.67 0.28
N ALA A 102 4.75 -9.42 -0.82
CA ALA A 102 4.93 -10.88 -0.77
C ALA A 102 6.30 -11.25 -0.18
N ILE A 103 7.36 -10.55 -0.58
CA ILE A 103 8.73 -10.77 -0.10
C ILE A 103 8.84 -10.45 1.40
N VAL A 104 8.29 -9.32 1.86
CA VAL A 104 8.31 -8.94 3.27
C VAL A 104 7.50 -9.93 4.11
N ASP A 105 6.33 -10.32 3.62
CA ASP A 105 5.48 -11.32 4.27
C ASP A 105 6.18 -12.69 4.35
N ARG A 106 6.96 -13.07 3.33
CA ARG A 106 7.86 -14.23 3.40
C ARG A 106 8.92 -14.06 4.47
N LYS A 107 9.63 -12.93 4.53
CA LYS A 107 10.65 -12.66 5.56
C LYS A 107 10.07 -12.72 6.98
N ILE A 108 8.84 -12.25 7.18
CA ILE A 108 8.15 -12.31 8.47
C ILE A 108 7.83 -13.76 8.83
N LEU A 109 7.25 -14.55 7.91
CA LEU A 109 6.97 -15.96 8.17
C LEU A 109 8.24 -16.78 8.40
N SER A 110 9.30 -16.48 7.66
CA SER A 110 10.54 -17.25 7.69
C SER A 110 11.19 -17.27 9.07
N LYS A 111 10.98 -16.23 9.89
CA LYS A 111 11.41 -16.19 11.31
C LYS A 111 10.95 -17.41 12.13
N THR A 112 9.94 -18.14 11.65
CA THR A 112 9.39 -19.32 12.34
C THR A 112 9.88 -20.68 11.79
N SER A 113 10.46 -20.76 10.58
CA SER A 113 10.69 -22.07 9.93
C SER A 113 11.91 -22.20 9.00
N SER A 114 12.40 -21.11 8.38
CA SER A 114 13.57 -21.16 7.47
C SER A 114 14.17 -19.77 7.29
N ILE A 115 15.49 -19.66 7.12
CA ILE A 115 16.13 -18.34 6.94
C ILE A 115 15.90 -17.87 5.50
N TYR A 116 14.99 -16.91 5.31
CA TYR A 116 14.79 -16.23 4.03
C TYR A 116 15.66 -14.97 3.98
N GLY A 117 16.45 -14.83 2.91
CA GLY A 117 17.35 -13.68 2.71
C GLY A 117 16.66 -12.50 2.01
N LEU A 118 16.81 -11.28 2.53
CA LEU A 118 16.30 -10.06 1.94
C LEU A 118 17.45 -9.08 1.70
N PHE A 119 17.74 -8.78 0.44
CA PHE A 119 18.81 -7.86 0.03
C PHE A 119 18.15 -6.70 -0.73
N VAL A 120 18.46 -5.46 -0.36
CA VAL A 120 17.81 -4.27 -0.91
C VAL A 120 18.87 -3.28 -1.40
N ILE A 121 18.72 -2.84 -2.64
CA ILE A 121 19.51 -1.77 -3.26
C ILE A 121 18.54 -0.68 -3.70
N LEU A 122 18.69 0.52 -3.14
CA LEU A 122 17.99 1.72 -3.57
C LEU A 122 18.89 2.49 -4.53
N LEU A 123 18.44 2.72 -5.77
CA LEU A 123 19.18 3.46 -6.79
C LEU A 123 19.07 4.98 -6.61
N ASP A 124 18.06 5.42 -5.86
CA ASP A 124 17.81 6.81 -5.50
C ASP A 124 17.22 6.90 -4.07
N GLN A 125 17.29 8.10 -3.48
CA GLN A 125 16.80 8.33 -2.11
C GLN A 125 15.26 8.23 -2.03
N CYS A 126 14.78 7.01 -1.84
CA CYS A 126 13.37 6.69 -1.71
C CYS A 126 12.91 6.62 -0.25
N GLN A 127 12.24 7.66 0.27
CA GLN A 127 11.74 7.70 1.66
C GLN A 127 10.74 6.57 1.99
N ASN A 128 9.95 6.13 1.00
CA ASN A 128 8.88 5.15 1.18
C ASN A 128 9.37 3.72 1.47
N TYR A 129 10.64 3.41 1.24
CA TYR A 129 11.22 2.08 1.52
C TYR A 129 12.03 2.02 2.82
N SER A 130 11.99 3.07 3.64
CA SER A 130 12.67 3.10 4.94
C SER A 130 12.29 1.94 5.86
N TYR A 131 11.06 1.42 5.75
CA TYR A 131 10.63 0.25 6.52
C TYR A 131 11.43 -1.03 6.17
N LEU A 132 11.91 -1.15 4.92
CA LEU A 132 12.71 -2.30 4.47
C LEU A 132 14.09 -2.33 5.12
N HIS A 133 14.66 -1.18 5.49
CA HIS A 133 15.95 -1.10 6.17
C HIS A 133 15.98 -1.96 7.45
N SER A 134 14.86 -2.03 8.18
CA SER A 134 14.76 -2.82 9.41
C SER A 134 14.64 -4.33 9.18
N GLN A 135 14.25 -4.75 7.97
CA GLN A 135 13.98 -6.16 7.66
C GLN A 135 15.04 -6.80 6.75
N ALA A 136 15.83 -5.98 6.05
CA ALA A 136 16.81 -6.45 5.09
C ALA A 136 18.09 -6.96 5.79
N ASP A 137 18.64 -8.06 5.28
CA ASP A 137 19.93 -8.61 5.69
C ASP A 137 21.10 -7.85 5.03
N PHE A 138 20.82 -7.15 3.93
CA PHE A 138 21.71 -6.21 3.26
C PHE A 138 20.88 -5.04 2.75
N PHE A 139 21.34 -3.81 3.02
CA PHE A 139 20.67 -2.61 2.56
C PHE A 139 21.71 -1.61 2.08
N TYR A 140 21.58 -1.17 0.84
CA TYR A 140 22.43 -0.14 0.25
C TYR A 140 21.59 0.95 -0.41
N THR A 141 22.03 2.19 -0.34
CA THR A 141 21.36 3.33 -0.98
C THR A 141 22.37 4.18 -1.73
N PHE A 142 22.12 4.36 -3.02
CA PHE A 142 22.79 5.35 -3.84
C PHE A 142 22.13 6.72 -3.67
N ASN A 143 22.93 7.79 -3.74
CA ASN A 143 22.39 9.15 -3.75
C ASN A 143 21.64 9.43 -5.06
N LYS A 144 22.25 9.04 -6.20
CA LYS A 144 21.65 9.04 -7.53
C LYS A 144 22.57 8.32 -8.51
N ILE A 145 22.02 7.55 -9.44
CA ILE A 145 22.76 6.98 -10.57
C ILE A 145 22.26 7.68 -11.84
N ASP A 146 23.07 8.60 -12.36
CA ASP A 146 22.69 9.49 -13.46
C ASP A 146 23.33 9.13 -14.80
N SER A 147 24.40 8.31 -14.80
CA SER A 147 25.16 8.03 -16.00
C SER A 147 25.65 6.60 -16.07
N ILE A 148 25.74 6.08 -17.30
CA ILE A 148 26.27 4.74 -17.58
C ILE A 148 27.75 4.63 -17.21
N LEU A 149 28.50 5.71 -17.36
CA LEU A 149 29.94 5.75 -17.10
C LEU A 149 30.27 5.40 -15.64
N ASN A 150 29.39 5.76 -14.70
CA ASN A 150 29.63 5.54 -13.28
C ASN A 150 29.05 4.20 -12.79
N ILE A 151 28.24 3.50 -13.60
CA ILE A 151 27.56 2.26 -13.18
C ILE A 151 28.57 1.19 -12.78
N ASP A 152 29.65 1.03 -13.54
CA ASP A 152 30.63 0.00 -13.24
C ASP A 152 31.35 0.23 -11.91
N GLU A 153 31.72 1.48 -11.62
CA GLU A 153 32.33 1.88 -10.34
C GLU A 153 31.37 1.66 -9.17
N HIS A 154 30.12 2.11 -9.33
CA HIS A 154 29.06 1.94 -8.34
C HIS A 154 28.78 0.47 -8.03
N ILE A 155 28.71 -0.39 -9.05
CA ILE A 155 28.52 -1.82 -8.83
C ILE A 155 29.74 -2.43 -8.14
N SER A 156 30.96 -2.09 -8.58
CA SER A 156 32.19 -2.60 -7.97
C SER A 156 32.30 -2.24 -6.48
N PHE A 157 31.72 -1.11 -6.04
CA PHE A 157 31.67 -0.73 -4.63
C PHE A 157 30.81 -1.68 -3.76
N ILE A 158 29.69 -2.17 -4.30
CA ILE A 158 28.72 -2.98 -3.54
C ILE A 158 28.86 -4.48 -3.77
N ILE A 159 29.52 -4.89 -4.86
CA ILE A 159 29.45 -6.28 -5.34
C ILE A 159 30.05 -7.26 -4.35
N ASP A 160 31.16 -6.92 -3.70
CA ASP A 160 31.89 -7.84 -2.82
C ASP A 160 31.10 -8.14 -1.54
N ASP A 161 30.56 -7.10 -0.88
CA ASP A 161 29.71 -7.27 0.31
C ASP A 161 28.40 -7.99 -0.05
N LEU A 162 27.76 -7.58 -1.15
CA LEU A 162 26.55 -8.25 -1.63
C LEU A 162 26.80 -9.74 -1.92
N LEU A 163 27.90 -10.06 -2.60
CA LEU A 163 28.27 -11.44 -2.93
C LEU A 163 28.50 -12.27 -1.67
N LEU A 164 29.26 -11.76 -0.69
CA LEU A 164 29.49 -12.44 0.59
C LEU A 164 28.19 -12.79 1.30
N LYS A 165 27.19 -11.90 1.23
CA LYS A 165 25.87 -12.10 1.82
C LYS A 165 24.97 -13.05 1.02
N LEU A 166 25.14 -13.14 -0.30
CA LEU A 166 24.37 -14.03 -1.17
C LEU A 166 24.92 -15.47 -1.24
N LEU A 167 26.23 -15.66 -1.07
CA LEU A 167 26.88 -16.99 -1.16
C LEU A 167 26.25 -18.09 -0.30
N PRO A 168 25.77 -17.85 0.94
CA PRO A 168 25.09 -18.87 1.74
C PRO A 168 23.87 -19.50 1.05
N TYR A 169 23.21 -18.76 0.16
CA TYR A 169 22.00 -19.19 -0.54
C TYR A 169 22.28 -19.99 -1.82
N LYS A 170 23.54 -20.07 -2.26
CA LYS A 170 23.97 -20.80 -3.47
C LYS A 170 23.75 -22.32 -3.39
N LYS A 171 23.80 -22.92 -2.18
CA LYS A 171 23.99 -24.37 -1.97
C LYS A 171 22.79 -25.29 -2.34
N LEU A 172 21.74 -24.80 -3.01
CA LEU A 172 20.46 -25.53 -3.11
C LEU A 172 19.87 -25.72 -4.52
N SER A 173 20.61 -25.47 -5.61
CA SER A 173 20.06 -25.67 -6.96
C SER A 173 20.91 -26.53 -7.89
N PHE A 174 20.38 -27.70 -8.26
CA PHE A 174 20.72 -28.40 -9.50
C PHE A 174 19.85 -27.83 -10.63
N TYR A 175 20.28 -26.74 -11.27
CA TYR A 175 19.58 -26.21 -12.44
C TYR A 175 20.01 -26.99 -13.69
N LYS A 176 19.06 -27.57 -14.42
CA LYS A 176 19.28 -28.00 -15.80
C LYS A 176 18.76 -26.90 -16.72
N GLN A 177 19.69 -26.21 -17.37
CA GLN A 177 19.44 -25.23 -18.42
C GLN A 177 18.52 -25.85 -19.48
N LYS A 178 17.40 -25.18 -19.78
CA LYS A 178 16.66 -25.50 -21.01
C LYS A 178 17.40 -24.83 -22.17
N LEU A 179 18.02 -25.66 -22.99
CA LEU A 179 18.42 -25.33 -24.35
C LEU A 179 17.18 -25.00 -25.19
N THR A 180 17.30 -23.84 -25.87
CA THR A 180 16.71 -23.47 -27.16
C THR A 180 15.29 -23.94 -27.48
N ILE A 181 14.37 -22.98 -27.56
CA ILE A 181 13.23 -23.09 -28.48
C ILE A 181 13.76 -22.61 -29.83
N ASN A 182 14.17 -23.56 -30.66
CA ASN A 182 14.18 -23.37 -32.11
C ASN A 182 12.71 -23.38 -32.54
N ASP A 183 12.14 -22.20 -32.77
CA ASP A 183 11.01 -22.05 -33.66
C ASP A 183 11.37 -20.88 -34.57
N GLU A 184 11.34 -21.11 -35.89
CA GLU A 184 11.50 -20.13 -36.97
C GLU A 184 10.33 -19.12 -37.00
N GLN A 185 9.79 -18.77 -35.84
CA GLN A 185 8.73 -17.81 -35.65
C GLN A 185 9.31 -16.44 -35.31
N PHE A 186 8.54 -15.42 -35.66
CA PHE A 186 8.75 -14.02 -35.31
C PHE A 186 9.43 -13.88 -33.93
N LYS A 187 10.68 -13.37 -33.91
CA LYS A 187 11.48 -13.19 -32.69
C LYS A 187 11.12 -11.85 -32.03
N PRO A 188 10.52 -11.85 -30.82
CA PRO A 188 10.18 -10.61 -30.13
C PRO A 188 11.41 -9.73 -29.88
N LEU A 189 11.23 -8.42 -29.91
CA LEU A 189 12.27 -7.42 -29.71
C LEU A 189 13.02 -7.65 -28.40
N CYS A 190 12.33 -7.98 -27.30
CA CYS A 190 12.96 -8.27 -26.01
C CYS A 190 13.93 -9.47 -26.03
N CYS A 191 13.90 -10.29 -27.09
CA CYS A 191 14.78 -11.45 -27.28
C CYS A 191 15.89 -11.18 -28.30
N TRP A 192 15.94 -10.00 -28.93
CA TRP A 192 16.97 -9.70 -29.93
C TRP A 192 18.35 -9.77 -29.31
N THR A 193 19.24 -10.51 -29.98
CA THR A 193 20.65 -10.60 -29.59
C THR A 193 21.41 -9.37 -30.05
N LEU A 194 22.67 -9.26 -29.62
CA LEU A 194 23.58 -8.22 -30.09
C LEU A 194 23.65 -8.21 -31.63
N ASP A 195 23.70 -9.38 -32.27
CA ASP A 195 23.79 -9.50 -33.73
C ASP A 195 22.51 -9.04 -34.45
N ASP A 196 21.34 -9.32 -33.86
CA ASP A 196 20.06 -8.84 -34.39
C ASP A 196 20.03 -7.30 -34.38
N ILE A 197 20.53 -6.70 -33.31
CA ILE A 197 20.63 -5.23 -33.18
C ILE A 197 21.63 -4.66 -34.16
N GLN A 198 22.80 -5.26 -34.31
CA GLN A 198 23.77 -4.81 -35.31
C GLN A 198 23.17 -4.82 -36.70
N THR A 199 22.46 -5.88 -37.06
CA THR A 199 21.75 -5.99 -38.34
C THR A 199 20.67 -4.91 -38.49
N PHE A 200 19.92 -4.64 -37.43
CA PHE A 200 18.89 -3.59 -37.40
C PHE A 200 19.49 -2.19 -37.56
N LEU A 201 20.56 -1.86 -36.84
CA LEU A 201 21.24 -0.57 -36.92
C LEU A 201 21.86 -0.33 -38.31
N ILE A 202 22.42 -1.37 -38.95
CA ILE A 202 22.92 -1.28 -40.33
C ILE A 202 21.81 -0.89 -41.30
N ARG A 203 20.61 -1.48 -41.18
CA ARG A 203 19.46 -1.16 -42.04
C ARG A 203 18.98 0.28 -41.89
N LEU A 204 19.10 0.85 -40.69
CA LEU A 204 18.75 2.24 -40.40
C LEU A 204 19.82 3.24 -40.85
N GLY A 205 20.97 2.77 -41.35
CA GLY A 205 22.07 3.63 -41.77
C GLY A 205 22.85 4.25 -40.61
N VAL A 206 22.83 3.63 -39.42
CA VAL A 206 23.64 4.06 -38.28
C VAL A 206 25.12 3.79 -38.59
N ASP A 207 25.96 4.80 -38.34
CA ASP A 207 27.39 4.75 -38.61
C ASP A 207 28.11 3.64 -37.80
N GLN A 208 29.28 3.22 -38.27
CA GLN A 208 30.03 2.13 -37.65
C GLN A 208 30.45 2.47 -36.21
N THR A 209 30.82 3.72 -35.91
CA THR A 209 31.31 4.08 -34.58
C THR A 209 30.22 3.98 -33.51
N SER A 210 29.01 4.47 -33.82
CA SER A 210 27.84 4.30 -32.97
C SER A 210 27.49 2.81 -32.81
N ARG A 211 27.56 2.02 -33.89
CA ARG A 211 27.29 0.58 -33.85
C ARG A 211 28.28 -0.20 -32.97
N ASP A 212 29.56 0.16 -33.02
CA ASP A 212 30.60 -0.43 -32.18
C ASP A 212 30.32 -0.13 -30.70
N LEU A 213 29.86 1.07 -30.36
CA LEU A 213 29.45 1.44 -28.99
C LEU A 213 28.27 0.60 -28.49
N PHE A 214 27.27 0.31 -29.35
CA PHE A 214 26.17 -0.60 -28.99
C PHE A 214 26.70 -2.00 -28.68
N TYR A 215 27.66 -2.49 -29.46
CA TYR A 215 28.25 -3.81 -29.26
C TYR A 215 29.12 -3.87 -28.00
N GLU A 216 29.99 -2.87 -27.80
CA GLU A 216 30.87 -2.75 -26.63
C GLU A 216 30.07 -2.70 -25.33
N LYS A 217 28.99 -1.92 -25.32
CA LYS A 217 28.09 -1.83 -24.16
C LYS A 217 27.16 -3.03 -24.02
N GLN A 218 27.20 -3.99 -24.93
CA GLN A 218 26.37 -5.20 -24.95
C GLN A 218 24.87 -4.88 -24.92
N ILE A 219 24.45 -3.92 -25.75
CA ILE A 219 23.05 -3.52 -25.84
C ILE A 219 22.28 -4.56 -26.63
N ASP A 220 21.42 -5.28 -25.92
CA ASP A 220 20.50 -6.26 -26.46
C ASP A 220 19.09 -5.67 -26.65
N GLY A 221 18.15 -6.48 -27.15
CA GLY A 221 16.80 -6.02 -27.44
C GLY A 221 16.03 -5.58 -26.19
N TYR A 222 16.33 -6.19 -25.05
CA TYR A 222 15.71 -5.84 -23.77
C TYR A 222 16.15 -4.45 -23.27
N LEU A 223 17.41 -4.09 -23.47
CA LEU A 223 17.93 -2.75 -23.20
C LEU A 223 17.44 -1.71 -24.21
N LEU A 224 17.40 -2.07 -25.50
CA LEU A 224 16.94 -1.20 -26.57
C LEU A 224 15.49 -0.72 -26.34
N LEU A 225 14.63 -1.57 -25.78
CA LEU A 225 13.24 -1.24 -25.43
C LEU A 225 13.09 -0.04 -24.47
N SER A 226 14.12 0.26 -23.70
CA SER A 226 14.11 1.35 -22.70
C SER A 226 14.88 2.60 -23.13
N CYS A 227 15.59 2.55 -24.26
CA CYS A 227 16.39 3.67 -24.74
C CYS A 227 15.50 4.86 -25.16
N THR A 228 15.91 6.05 -24.74
CA THR A 228 15.32 7.33 -25.13
C THR A 228 16.19 8.04 -26.17
N GLU A 229 15.64 9.03 -26.88
CA GLU A 229 16.40 9.82 -27.85
C GLU A 229 17.60 10.53 -27.23
N ASN A 230 17.48 11.01 -25.98
CA ASN A 230 18.58 11.66 -25.28
C ASN A 230 19.71 10.66 -25.00
N GLU A 231 19.39 9.44 -24.58
CA GLU A 231 20.38 8.40 -24.33
C GLU A 231 21.08 7.95 -25.62
N LEU A 232 20.36 7.87 -26.73
CA LEU A 232 20.93 7.61 -28.06
C LEU A 232 21.95 8.68 -28.48
N ARG A 233 21.68 9.95 -28.16
CA ARG A 233 22.62 11.05 -28.42
C ARG A 233 23.80 10.99 -27.46
N ASP A 234 23.51 10.97 -26.16
CA ASP A 234 24.49 11.24 -25.11
C ASP A 234 25.41 10.03 -24.85
N TYR A 235 24.92 8.80 -25.03
CA TYR A 235 25.68 7.58 -24.74
C TYR A 235 26.11 6.76 -25.95
N PHE A 236 25.46 6.96 -27.10
CA PHE A 236 25.75 6.21 -28.33
C PHE A 236 26.17 7.10 -29.50
N LEU A 237 26.31 8.42 -29.27
CA LEU A 237 26.85 9.39 -30.22
C LEU A 237 26.10 9.48 -31.56
N ILE A 238 24.82 9.08 -31.58
CA ILE A 238 23.96 9.24 -32.76
C ILE A 238 23.52 10.71 -32.82
N ASN A 239 24.35 11.56 -33.43
CA ASN A 239 24.10 13.00 -33.49
C ASN A 239 22.96 13.39 -34.45
N ASP A 240 22.64 12.54 -35.43
CA ASP A 240 21.57 12.79 -36.39
C ASP A 240 20.18 12.60 -35.76
N ASP A 241 19.46 13.71 -35.59
CA ASP A 241 18.09 13.75 -35.05
C ASP A 241 17.09 12.91 -35.86
N LYS A 242 17.31 12.77 -37.16
CA LYS A 242 16.43 11.96 -38.02
C LYS A 242 16.66 10.48 -37.73
N ILE A 243 17.91 10.04 -37.68
CA ILE A 243 18.25 8.64 -37.38
C ILE A 243 17.77 8.24 -35.99
N ARG A 244 17.92 9.12 -34.97
CA ARG A 244 17.41 8.82 -33.62
C ARG A 244 15.89 8.64 -33.59
N ARG A 245 15.15 9.53 -34.25
CA ARG A 245 13.68 9.43 -34.37
C ARG A 245 13.28 8.18 -35.14
N ASP A 246 13.88 7.94 -36.29
CA ASP A 246 13.62 6.76 -37.12
C ASP A 246 13.86 5.47 -36.31
N LEU A 247 14.94 5.40 -35.51
CA LEU A 247 15.23 4.25 -34.65
C LEU A 247 14.13 4.02 -33.60
N ILE A 248 13.76 5.06 -32.83
CA ILE A 248 12.71 4.95 -31.82
C ILE A 248 11.36 4.61 -32.44
N GLU A 249 11.02 5.23 -33.58
CA GLU A 249 9.78 4.93 -34.31
C GLU A 249 9.75 3.48 -34.79
N ASN A 250 10.86 2.96 -35.35
CA ASN A 250 10.93 1.56 -35.77
C ASN A 250 10.81 0.57 -34.59
N VAL A 251 11.40 0.91 -33.44
CA VAL A 251 11.23 0.16 -32.18
C VAL A 251 9.75 0.12 -31.78
N ILE A 252 9.08 1.28 -31.76
CA ILE A 252 7.67 1.40 -31.42
C ILE A 252 6.79 0.63 -32.42
N GLN A 253 7.08 0.71 -33.71
CA GLN A 253 6.36 -0.02 -34.76
C GLN A 253 6.52 -1.53 -34.61
N THR A 254 7.73 -2.01 -34.28
CA THR A 254 8.01 -3.42 -34.03
C THR A 254 7.19 -3.93 -32.83
N ILE A 255 7.18 -3.19 -31.72
CA ILE A 255 6.34 -3.49 -30.54
C ILE A 255 4.85 -3.49 -30.91
N HIS A 256 4.42 -2.55 -31.74
CA HIS A 256 3.02 -2.48 -32.19
C HIS A 256 2.63 -3.70 -33.03
N HIS A 257 3.50 -4.14 -33.94
CA HIS A 257 3.31 -5.34 -34.73
C HIS A 257 3.27 -6.59 -33.85
N GLU A 258 4.17 -6.69 -32.87
CA GLU A 258 4.17 -7.76 -31.86
C GLU A 258 2.86 -7.87 -31.09
N ARG A 259 2.31 -6.74 -30.66
CA ARG A 259 1.07 -6.67 -29.89
C ARG A 259 -0.17 -7.01 -30.70
N GLN A 260 -0.11 -6.92 -32.02
CA GLN A 260 -1.19 -7.30 -32.93
C GLN A 260 -1.15 -8.79 -33.29
N ASN A 261 -0.06 -9.49 -32.98
CA ASN A 261 0.06 -10.91 -33.23
C ASN A 261 -0.98 -11.70 -32.40
N SER A 262 -1.70 -12.62 -33.04
CA SER A 262 -2.77 -13.41 -32.42
C SER A 262 -2.25 -14.30 -31.27
N LEU A 263 -0.96 -14.67 -31.31
CA LEU A 263 -0.29 -15.42 -30.25
C LEU A 263 -0.19 -14.61 -28.94
N GLN A 264 -0.21 -13.28 -29.01
CA GLN A 264 -0.08 -12.36 -27.89
C GLN A 264 -1.46 -11.84 -27.41
N TRP A 265 -2.42 -12.76 -27.28
CA TRP A 265 -3.82 -12.46 -26.94
C TRP A 265 -3.99 -11.63 -25.65
N HIS A 266 -3.05 -11.75 -24.70
CA HIS A 266 -3.14 -11.09 -23.39
C HIS A 266 -3.05 -9.56 -23.48
N TYR A 267 -2.44 -8.99 -24.52
CA TYR A 267 -2.44 -7.52 -24.70
C TYR A 267 -3.81 -6.97 -25.08
N GLY A 268 -4.46 -7.62 -26.05
CA GLY A 268 -5.83 -7.29 -26.42
C GLY A 268 -6.73 -7.43 -25.19
N ALA A 269 -6.58 -8.53 -24.47
CA ALA A 269 -7.33 -8.82 -23.24
C ALA A 269 -7.12 -7.76 -22.15
N LYS A 270 -5.89 -7.30 -21.90
CA LYS A 270 -5.58 -6.27 -20.89
C LYS A 270 -6.26 -4.93 -21.21
N LYS A 271 -6.36 -4.57 -22.50
CA LYS A 271 -7.02 -3.33 -22.95
C LYS A 271 -8.56 -3.38 -22.88
N LEU A 272 -9.16 -4.56 -22.73
CA LEU A 272 -10.61 -4.70 -22.68
C LEU A 272 -11.18 -4.12 -21.38
N LYS A 273 -12.06 -3.12 -21.52
CA LYS A 273 -12.91 -2.66 -20.41
C LYS A 273 -13.88 -3.79 -20.04
N GLY A 274 -13.81 -4.22 -18.79
CA GLY A 274 -14.68 -5.26 -18.27
C GLY A 274 -16.14 -4.82 -18.25
N ASN A 275 -17.05 -5.71 -18.64
CA ASN A 275 -18.48 -5.44 -18.59
C ASN A 275 -19.00 -5.60 -17.15
N ALA A 276 -19.70 -4.59 -16.64
CA ALA A 276 -20.21 -4.55 -15.28
C ALA A 276 -21.23 -5.67 -14.98
N ASN A 277 -21.93 -6.17 -16.00
CA ASN A 277 -22.90 -7.26 -15.85
C ASN A 277 -22.26 -8.65 -15.84
N TYR A 278 -20.93 -8.74 -16.00
CA TYR A 278 -20.21 -9.99 -16.04
C TYR A 278 -19.38 -10.17 -14.78
N ILE A 279 -19.61 -11.30 -14.11
CA ILE A 279 -18.94 -11.71 -12.89
C ILE A 279 -18.18 -13.00 -13.18
N TYR A 280 -16.91 -13.05 -12.85
CA TYR A 280 -16.12 -14.29 -12.91
C TYR A 280 -15.93 -14.86 -11.51
N ILE A 281 -16.23 -16.15 -11.30
CA ILE A 281 -16.01 -16.82 -10.00
C ILE A 281 -14.80 -17.74 -10.09
N ILE A 282 -13.76 -17.43 -9.30
CA ILE A 282 -12.57 -18.26 -9.08
C ILE A 282 -12.85 -19.19 -7.91
N HIS A 283 -12.97 -20.48 -8.18
CA HIS A 283 -13.22 -21.50 -7.17
C HIS A 283 -12.41 -22.78 -7.42
N HIS A 284 -12.20 -23.56 -6.36
CA HIS A 284 -11.65 -24.90 -6.51
C HIS A 284 -12.75 -25.85 -7.05
N PRO A 285 -12.43 -26.85 -7.90
CA PRO A 285 -13.44 -27.76 -8.46
C PRO A 285 -14.27 -28.49 -7.40
N LYS A 286 -13.63 -28.84 -6.26
CA LYS A 286 -14.29 -29.48 -5.10
C LYS A 286 -15.21 -28.55 -4.28
N ASP A 287 -15.27 -27.26 -4.61
CA ASP A 287 -16.12 -26.26 -3.95
C ASP A 287 -17.21 -25.73 -4.92
N SER A 288 -17.50 -26.51 -5.97
CA SER A 288 -18.49 -26.19 -7.00
C SER A 288 -19.88 -25.95 -6.43
N SER A 289 -20.27 -26.60 -5.34
CA SER A 289 -21.59 -26.41 -4.71
C SER A 289 -21.81 -24.96 -4.24
N ILE A 290 -20.82 -24.37 -3.58
CA ILE A 290 -20.86 -22.97 -3.11
C ILE A 290 -20.85 -22.02 -4.32
N ALA A 291 -19.97 -22.29 -5.30
CA ALA A 291 -19.88 -21.50 -6.52
C ALA A 291 -21.19 -21.51 -7.33
N ILE A 292 -21.86 -22.66 -7.45
CA ILE A 292 -23.15 -22.82 -8.12
C ILE A 292 -24.24 -22.03 -7.39
N ARG A 293 -24.30 -22.09 -6.06
CA ARG A 293 -25.28 -21.31 -5.28
C ARG A 293 -25.10 -19.80 -5.49
N ILE A 294 -23.87 -19.31 -5.38
CA ILE A 294 -23.55 -17.90 -5.66
C ILE A 294 -23.90 -17.56 -7.12
N SER A 295 -23.57 -18.44 -8.06
CA SER A 295 -23.85 -18.25 -9.49
C SER A 295 -25.35 -18.11 -9.77
N ASN A 296 -26.18 -18.99 -9.21
CA ASN A 296 -27.62 -18.98 -9.41
C ASN A 296 -28.23 -17.69 -8.86
N PHE A 297 -27.84 -17.28 -7.65
CA PHE A 297 -28.29 -16.03 -7.05
C PHE A 297 -27.99 -14.81 -7.96
N PHE A 298 -26.80 -14.72 -8.54
CA PHE A 298 -26.46 -13.61 -9.43
C PHE A 298 -27.13 -13.70 -10.81
N LYS A 299 -27.36 -14.91 -11.33
CA LYS A 299 -28.13 -15.13 -12.57
C LYS A 299 -29.57 -14.67 -12.43
N GLU A 300 -30.21 -14.96 -11.29
CA GLU A 300 -31.56 -14.48 -10.95
C GLU A 300 -31.63 -12.94 -10.91
N LYS A 301 -30.51 -12.28 -10.60
CA LYS A 301 -30.37 -10.82 -10.60
C LYS A 301 -29.84 -10.25 -11.92
N ASN A 302 -29.97 -10.99 -13.02
CA ASN A 302 -29.56 -10.61 -14.39
C ASN A 302 -28.06 -10.41 -14.62
N PHE A 303 -27.19 -10.92 -13.74
CA PHE A 303 -25.75 -10.96 -14.01
C PHE A 303 -25.38 -12.19 -14.86
N ARG A 304 -24.46 -12.01 -15.80
CA ARG A 304 -23.81 -13.09 -16.52
C ARG A 304 -22.64 -13.60 -15.70
N VAL A 305 -22.86 -14.73 -15.01
CA VAL A 305 -21.83 -15.38 -14.19
C VAL A 305 -21.04 -16.36 -15.03
N LEU A 306 -19.73 -16.18 -15.05
CA LEU A 306 -18.74 -17.01 -15.73
C LEU A 306 -17.86 -17.71 -14.70
N THR A 307 -17.40 -18.91 -15.05
CA THR A 307 -16.43 -19.69 -14.27
C THR A 307 -15.34 -20.19 -15.21
N HIS A 308 -14.32 -20.84 -14.66
CA HIS A 308 -13.28 -21.47 -15.48
C HIS A 308 -13.87 -22.51 -16.44
N ASN A 309 -13.21 -22.63 -17.58
CA ASN A 309 -13.57 -23.62 -18.60
C ASN A 309 -13.34 -25.04 -18.05
N SER A 310 -14.22 -25.98 -18.38
CA SER A 310 -14.08 -27.38 -17.97
C SER A 310 -12.85 -28.06 -18.55
N ARG A 311 -12.27 -27.50 -19.61
CA ARG A 311 -10.98 -27.91 -20.18
C ARG A 311 -9.83 -27.24 -19.43
N TYR A 312 -9.22 -27.99 -18.51
CA TYR A 312 -7.94 -27.64 -17.92
C TYR A 312 -6.84 -27.96 -18.94
N GLY A 313 -6.30 -26.94 -19.62
CA GLY A 313 -5.21 -27.11 -20.60
C GLY A 313 -4.02 -27.89 -20.03
N LYS A 314 -3.16 -28.43 -20.91
CA LYS A 314 -1.99 -29.24 -20.52
C LYS A 314 -0.85 -28.42 -19.92
N THR A 315 -0.77 -27.13 -20.26
CA THR A 315 0.28 -26.19 -19.79
C THR A 315 -0.31 -24.97 -19.09
N LYS A 316 0.51 -24.24 -18.31
CA LYS A 316 0.09 -22.95 -17.70
C LYS A 316 -0.40 -21.97 -18.77
N GLN A 317 0.33 -21.85 -19.89
CA GLN A 317 0.00 -20.93 -20.97
C GLN A 317 -1.30 -21.30 -21.68
N GLU A 318 -1.53 -22.59 -21.95
CA GLU A 318 -2.78 -23.07 -22.54
C GLU A 318 -3.97 -22.85 -21.60
N PHE A 319 -3.77 -23.09 -20.30
CA PHE A 319 -4.80 -22.80 -19.31
C PHE A 319 -5.17 -21.29 -19.29
N LEU A 320 -4.16 -20.42 -19.33
CA LEU A 320 -4.37 -18.97 -19.39
C LEU A 320 -4.96 -18.52 -20.73
N SER A 321 -4.60 -19.10 -21.87
CA SER A 321 -5.17 -18.73 -23.16
C SER A 321 -6.65 -19.09 -23.28
N LEU A 322 -7.09 -20.14 -22.60
CA LEU A 322 -8.50 -20.52 -22.52
C LEU A 322 -9.31 -19.63 -21.56
N ASN A 323 -8.77 -19.33 -20.38
CA ASN A 323 -9.52 -18.65 -19.31
C ASN A 323 -9.29 -17.13 -19.26
N GLY A 324 -8.12 -16.65 -19.64
CA GLY A 324 -7.75 -15.24 -19.61
C GLY A 324 -8.67 -14.34 -20.43
N PRO A 325 -9.03 -14.68 -21.69
CA PRO A 325 -10.00 -13.89 -22.46
C PRO A 325 -11.39 -13.82 -21.79
N ILE A 326 -11.78 -14.86 -21.05
CA ILE A 326 -13.05 -14.89 -20.30
C ILE A 326 -12.97 -13.92 -19.12
N ILE A 327 -11.89 -13.99 -18.34
CA ILE A 327 -11.63 -13.07 -17.20
C ILE A 327 -11.57 -11.62 -17.69
N ALA A 328 -10.90 -11.36 -18.81
CA ALA A 328 -10.73 -10.03 -19.37
C ALA A 328 -12.05 -9.32 -19.70
N ARG A 329 -13.09 -10.07 -20.08
CA ARG A 329 -14.45 -9.53 -20.35
C ARG A 329 -15.21 -9.13 -19.09
N THR A 330 -14.79 -9.61 -17.92
CA THR A 330 -15.48 -9.36 -16.66
C THR A 330 -14.97 -8.09 -15.99
N LYS A 331 -15.84 -7.38 -15.28
CA LYS A 331 -15.45 -6.25 -14.41
C LYS A 331 -15.11 -6.75 -13.01
N TYR A 332 -15.90 -7.70 -12.51
CA TYR A 332 -15.81 -8.20 -11.15
C TYR A 332 -15.36 -9.65 -11.12
N VAL A 333 -14.44 -9.96 -10.21
CA VAL A 333 -13.91 -11.29 -9.96
C VAL A 333 -14.18 -11.66 -8.51
N ILE A 334 -14.93 -12.73 -8.28
CA ILE A 334 -15.21 -13.27 -6.95
C ILE A 334 -14.21 -14.40 -6.68
N TYR A 335 -13.40 -14.27 -5.64
CA TYR A 335 -12.43 -15.27 -5.24
C TYR A 335 -12.91 -16.03 -3.99
N LEU A 336 -13.19 -17.33 -4.12
CA LEU A 336 -13.68 -18.15 -2.99
C LEU A 336 -12.55 -18.66 -2.11
N LEU A 337 -12.38 -18.12 -0.90
CA LEU A 337 -11.40 -18.55 0.09
C LEU A 337 -11.95 -19.71 0.94
N THR A 338 -11.58 -20.94 0.57
CA THR A 338 -11.97 -22.19 1.24
C THR A 338 -10.72 -22.96 1.66
N LYS A 339 -10.82 -23.95 2.56
CA LYS A 339 -9.67 -24.79 2.97
C LYS A 339 -8.88 -25.39 1.81
N LYS A 340 -9.56 -25.74 0.71
CA LYS A 340 -8.94 -26.36 -0.48
C LYS A 340 -8.24 -25.35 -1.39
N SER A 341 -8.43 -24.05 -1.15
CA SER A 341 -7.87 -23.01 -2.00
C SER A 341 -6.41 -22.67 -1.73
N SER A 342 -5.87 -23.00 -0.55
CA SER A 342 -4.51 -22.64 -0.13
C SER A 342 -3.42 -23.08 -1.10
N ASN A 343 -3.56 -24.27 -1.69
CA ASN A 343 -2.55 -24.91 -2.54
C ASN A 343 -2.96 -25.04 -4.01
N SER A 344 -4.06 -24.41 -4.44
CA SER A 344 -4.57 -24.58 -5.80
C SER A 344 -3.83 -23.73 -6.82
N ASN A 345 -3.01 -24.37 -7.65
CA ASN A 345 -2.30 -23.70 -8.76
C ASN A 345 -3.25 -23.02 -9.76
N PHE A 346 -4.40 -23.63 -10.04
CA PHE A 346 -5.39 -23.05 -10.96
C PHE A 346 -5.93 -21.70 -10.44
N LYS A 347 -6.35 -21.68 -9.17
CA LYS A 347 -6.81 -20.44 -8.53
C LYS A 347 -5.73 -19.38 -8.47
N PHE A 348 -4.48 -19.79 -8.25
CA PHE A 348 -3.33 -18.88 -8.26
C PHE A 348 -3.15 -18.24 -9.64
N LEU A 349 -3.16 -19.03 -10.73
CA LEU A 349 -3.05 -18.52 -12.10
C LEU A 349 -4.21 -17.58 -12.47
N GLU A 350 -5.45 -17.90 -12.07
CA GLU A 350 -6.61 -17.04 -12.36
C GLU A 350 -6.61 -15.75 -11.54
N LEU A 351 -6.19 -15.81 -10.28
CA LEU A 351 -6.08 -14.62 -9.43
C LEU A 351 -4.99 -13.67 -9.95
N THR A 352 -3.82 -14.21 -10.30
CA THR A 352 -2.69 -13.42 -10.79
C THR A 352 -3.01 -12.77 -12.14
N ILE A 353 -3.69 -13.47 -13.06
CA ILE A 353 -4.10 -12.83 -14.32
C ILE A 353 -5.23 -11.82 -14.13
N ALA A 354 -6.16 -12.06 -13.20
CA ALA A 354 -7.19 -11.09 -12.85
C ALA A 354 -6.58 -9.80 -12.26
N GLU A 355 -5.55 -9.94 -11.41
CA GLU A 355 -4.78 -8.82 -10.87
C GLU A 355 -4.03 -8.06 -11.97
N TRP A 356 -3.38 -8.79 -12.88
CA TRP A 356 -2.62 -8.19 -13.99
C TRP A 356 -3.52 -7.44 -14.99
N PHE A 357 -4.78 -7.87 -15.14
CA PHE A 357 -5.83 -7.17 -15.89
C PHE A 357 -6.60 -6.13 -15.07
N GLU A 358 -6.17 -5.87 -13.83
CA GLU A 358 -6.73 -4.85 -12.93
C GLU A 358 -8.23 -5.02 -12.69
N LYS A 359 -8.69 -6.27 -12.58
CA LYS A 359 -10.10 -6.56 -12.31
C LYS A 359 -10.46 -6.23 -10.86
N SER A 360 -11.72 -5.88 -10.61
CA SER A 360 -12.21 -5.65 -9.25
C SER A 360 -12.41 -6.99 -8.54
N ILE A 361 -11.39 -7.42 -7.78
CA ILE A 361 -11.42 -8.67 -7.02
C ILE A 361 -12.18 -8.47 -5.70
N ILE A 362 -13.03 -9.43 -5.35
CA ILE A 362 -13.75 -9.50 -4.09
C ILE A 362 -13.52 -10.89 -3.49
N THR A 363 -13.04 -10.94 -2.25
CA THR A 363 -12.79 -12.20 -1.56
C THR A 363 -14.03 -12.66 -0.82
N VAL A 364 -14.48 -13.87 -1.07
CA VAL A 364 -15.53 -14.54 -0.29
C VAL A 364 -14.85 -15.46 0.70
N TYR A 365 -14.96 -15.15 1.99
CA TYR A 365 -14.25 -15.84 3.06
C TYR A 365 -15.13 -16.91 3.69
N VAL A 366 -14.91 -18.16 3.31
CA VAL A 366 -15.67 -19.31 3.81
C VAL A 366 -14.92 -20.01 4.95
N ASP A 367 -13.60 -20.14 4.83
CA ASP A 367 -12.77 -20.78 5.84
C ASP A 367 -11.58 -19.88 6.24
N ASN A 368 -11.21 -19.92 7.53
CA ASN A 368 -9.99 -19.26 7.98
C ASN A 368 -8.73 -20.05 7.58
N ILE A 369 -8.14 -19.67 6.46
CA ILE A 369 -6.87 -20.23 5.98
C ILE A 369 -5.78 -19.19 5.75
N TRP A 370 -5.92 -17.98 6.30
CA TRP A 370 -4.98 -16.88 6.08
C TRP A 370 -3.53 -17.27 6.39
N THR A 371 -3.29 -18.04 7.46
CA THR A 371 -1.94 -18.49 7.84
C THR A 371 -1.34 -19.51 6.86
N ASN A 372 -2.19 -20.25 6.14
CA ASN A 372 -1.79 -21.40 5.32
C ASN A 372 -1.76 -21.08 3.81
N ILE A 373 -2.07 -19.84 3.44
CA ILE A 373 -2.03 -19.38 2.04
C ILE A 373 -0.64 -18.86 1.70
N ARG A 374 -0.23 -19.03 0.44
CA ARG A 374 1.01 -18.48 -0.12
C ARG A 374 1.13 -16.97 0.11
N SER A 375 2.34 -16.50 0.39
CA SER A 375 2.62 -15.08 0.60
C SER A 375 2.21 -14.22 -0.60
N SER A 376 2.42 -14.71 -1.83
CA SER A 376 1.96 -14.05 -3.05
C SER A 376 0.44 -13.79 -3.08
N ILE A 377 -0.38 -14.81 -2.75
CA ILE A 377 -1.84 -14.69 -2.71
C ILE A 377 -2.26 -13.74 -1.60
N ARG A 378 -1.60 -13.79 -0.43
CA ARG A 378 -1.87 -12.85 0.67
C ARG A 378 -1.58 -11.41 0.25
N ALA A 379 -0.45 -11.18 -0.41
CA ALA A 379 -0.07 -9.84 -0.88
C ALA A 379 -1.10 -9.24 -1.85
N ILE A 380 -1.69 -10.05 -2.73
CA ILE A 380 -2.78 -9.65 -3.62
C ILE A 380 -4.06 -9.38 -2.80
N LEU A 381 -4.57 -10.40 -2.10
CA LEU A 381 -5.88 -10.37 -1.46
C LEU A 381 -5.95 -9.38 -0.27
N ALA A 382 -4.82 -9.06 0.34
CA ALA A 382 -4.70 -8.10 1.44
C ALA A 382 -5.37 -6.75 1.16
N ASN A 383 -5.34 -6.29 -0.10
CA ASN A 383 -5.84 -4.96 -0.48
C ASN A 383 -7.28 -5.01 -1.00
N TYR A 384 -7.90 -6.20 -1.08
CA TYR A 384 -9.22 -6.38 -1.65
C TYR A 384 -10.31 -6.51 -0.57
N PRO A 385 -11.54 -6.07 -0.88
CA PRO A 385 -12.71 -6.25 -0.03
C PRO A 385 -12.94 -7.74 0.24
N LEU A 386 -13.34 -8.05 1.47
CA LEU A 386 -13.73 -9.39 1.88
C LEU A 386 -15.19 -9.41 2.35
N VAL A 387 -15.95 -10.44 1.95
CA VAL A 387 -17.27 -10.74 2.49
C VAL A 387 -17.17 -12.02 3.30
N ASP A 388 -17.53 -11.95 4.56
CA ASP A 388 -17.43 -13.05 5.51
C ASP A 388 -18.65 -13.99 5.42
N PHE A 389 -18.42 -15.20 4.90
CA PHE A 389 -19.41 -16.28 4.83
C PHE A 389 -19.20 -17.32 5.95
N ASN A 390 -18.15 -17.16 6.76
CA ASN A 390 -17.81 -18.09 7.83
C ASN A 390 -18.60 -17.78 9.11
N HIS A 391 -18.81 -16.50 9.41
CA HIS A 391 -19.47 -16.06 10.64
C HIS A 391 -20.88 -15.49 10.45
N GLN A 392 -21.30 -15.27 9.20
CA GLN A 392 -22.61 -14.71 8.87
C GLN A 392 -23.48 -15.74 8.16
N SER A 393 -24.80 -15.53 8.17
CA SER A 393 -25.69 -16.39 7.41
C SER A 393 -25.39 -16.27 5.92
N PHE A 394 -25.55 -17.37 5.18
CA PHE A 394 -25.25 -17.42 3.75
C PHE A 394 -26.05 -16.38 2.95
N ASN A 395 -27.32 -16.17 3.30
CA ASN A 395 -28.21 -15.25 2.60
C ASN A 395 -27.88 -13.77 2.89
N GLU A 396 -27.52 -13.43 4.13
CA GLU A 396 -27.05 -12.08 4.47
C GLU A 396 -25.75 -11.76 3.73
N SER A 397 -24.82 -12.71 3.72
CA SER A 397 -23.52 -12.58 3.04
C SER A 397 -23.70 -12.38 1.52
N LEU A 398 -24.61 -13.13 0.90
CA LEU A 398 -24.99 -12.95 -0.51
C LEU A 398 -25.60 -11.56 -0.76
N THR A 399 -26.44 -11.08 0.15
CA THR A 399 -27.08 -9.76 0.04
C THR A 399 -26.04 -8.65 0.16
N ILE A 400 -25.06 -8.78 1.07
CA ILE A 400 -23.93 -7.86 1.21
C ILE A 400 -23.09 -7.85 -0.06
N LEU A 401 -22.74 -9.03 -0.58
CA LEU A 401 -21.96 -9.19 -1.80
C LEU A 401 -22.68 -8.56 -3.02
N TYR A 402 -23.99 -8.78 -3.15
CA TYR A 402 -24.83 -8.16 -4.17
C TYR A 402 -24.83 -6.64 -4.06
N THR A 403 -25.06 -6.13 -2.85
CA THR A 403 -25.14 -4.69 -2.60
C THR A 403 -23.81 -4.02 -2.89
N TYR A 404 -22.68 -4.67 -2.58
CA TYR A 404 -21.35 -4.15 -2.93
C TYR A 404 -21.13 -4.08 -4.45
N LEU A 405 -21.57 -5.09 -5.19
CA LEU A 405 -21.47 -5.10 -6.65
C LEU A 405 -22.38 -4.04 -7.28
N CYS A 406 -23.61 -3.90 -6.79
CA CYS A 406 -24.61 -2.98 -7.29
C CYS A 406 -24.38 -1.52 -6.87
N SER A 407 -23.88 -1.23 -5.67
CA SER A 407 -23.56 0.15 -5.23
C SER A 407 -22.47 0.80 -6.08
N LYS A 408 -21.60 0.00 -6.71
CA LYS A 408 -20.64 0.46 -7.72
C LYS A 408 -21.23 0.59 -9.13
N ILE A 409 -22.46 0.14 -9.35
CA ILE A 409 -23.20 0.21 -10.63
C ILE A 409 -24.28 1.32 -10.56
N VAL A 410 -24.88 1.52 -9.39
CA VAL A 410 -25.97 2.45 -9.12
C VAL A 410 -25.53 3.40 -8.00
N SER A 411 -24.99 4.55 -8.38
CA SER A 411 -24.61 5.64 -7.47
C SER A 411 -25.80 6.42 -6.92
N THR A 412 -27.01 5.84 -6.90
CA THR A 412 -28.22 6.53 -6.45
C THR A 412 -29.09 5.60 -5.62
N GLN A 413 -29.32 5.99 -4.35
CA GLN A 413 -30.38 5.48 -3.46
C GLN A 413 -30.17 4.14 -2.71
N ILE A 414 -28.96 3.83 -2.24
CA ILE A 414 -28.81 2.86 -1.13
C ILE A 414 -28.45 3.64 0.13
N SER A 415 -29.27 3.46 1.18
CA SER A 415 -29.19 4.21 2.44
C SER A 415 -27.77 4.23 3.02
N VAL A 416 -27.29 5.42 3.37
CA VAL A 416 -25.94 5.68 3.91
C VAL A 416 -25.62 4.78 5.11
N VAL A 417 -26.62 4.47 5.95
CA VAL A 417 -26.48 3.58 7.12
C VAL A 417 -26.22 2.12 6.75
N TYR A 418 -26.76 1.64 5.61
CA TYR A 418 -26.53 0.28 5.13
C TYR A 418 -25.18 0.15 4.42
N ASN A 419 -24.75 1.19 3.70
CA ASN A 419 -23.40 1.28 3.14
C ASN A 419 -22.33 1.37 4.24
N GLU A 420 -22.58 2.10 5.34
CA GLU A 420 -21.69 2.14 6.51
C GLU A 420 -21.60 0.78 7.21
N LYS A 421 -22.72 0.04 7.35
CA LYS A 421 -22.69 -1.35 7.82
C LYS A 421 -21.89 -2.24 6.88
N ILE A 422 -22.09 -2.15 5.56
CA ILE A 422 -21.35 -2.92 4.56
C ILE A 422 -19.85 -2.57 4.58
N GLU A 423 -19.46 -1.32 4.74
CA GLU A 423 -18.05 -0.90 4.87
C GLU A 423 -17.42 -1.40 6.18
N GLN A 424 -18.21 -1.53 7.26
CA GLN A 424 -17.78 -2.18 8.49
C GLN A 424 -17.63 -3.70 8.36
N THR A 425 -18.46 -4.36 7.54
CA THR A 425 -18.37 -5.81 7.28
C THR A 425 -17.31 -6.16 6.24
N ILE A 426 -17.10 -5.30 5.24
CA ILE A 426 -16.18 -5.48 4.13
C ILE A 426 -14.85 -4.78 4.46
N GLN A 427 -14.11 -5.36 5.38
CA GLN A 427 -12.75 -4.92 5.70
C GLN A 427 -11.72 -5.71 4.90
N PRO A 428 -10.57 -5.10 4.52
CA PRO A 428 -9.46 -5.86 3.94
C PRO A 428 -9.02 -6.99 4.89
N LEU A 429 -8.66 -8.14 4.32
CA LEU A 429 -8.31 -9.39 5.03
C LEU A 429 -7.34 -9.22 6.20
N ILE A 430 -6.44 -8.24 6.13
CA ILE A 430 -5.47 -7.91 7.19
C ILE A 430 -6.18 -7.56 8.50
N ILE A 431 -7.37 -6.96 8.47
CA ILE A 431 -8.07 -6.55 9.69
C ILE A 431 -8.80 -7.75 10.32
N ASN A 432 -9.48 -8.58 9.53
CA ASN A 432 -10.18 -9.77 10.02
C ASN A 432 -9.24 -10.90 10.48
N SER A 433 -8.06 -11.04 9.88
CA SER A 433 -7.05 -12.00 10.35
C SER A 433 -6.37 -11.55 11.65
N ASN A 434 -6.09 -10.25 11.80
CA ASN A 434 -5.49 -9.69 13.02
C ASN A 434 -6.47 -9.57 14.19
N LEU A 435 -7.78 -9.55 13.94
CA LEU A 435 -8.80 -9.59 15.00
C LEU A 435 -8.80 -10.92 15.77
N LYS A 436 -8.29 -12.01 15.18
CA LYS A 436 -8.21 -13.33 15.85
C LYS A 436 -6.85 -13.68 16.41
N SER A 437 -5.77 -13.03 15.95
CA SER A 437 -4.44 -13.16 16.57
C SER A 437 -4.23 -12.21 17.75
N LYS A 438 -5.17 -11.28 18.01
CA LYS A 438 -5.10 -10.29 19.11
C LYS A 438 -5.97 -10.61 20.34
N VAL A 439 -6.28 -11.88 20.61
CA VAL A 439 -6.76 -12.26 21.95
C VAL A 439 -5.63 -12.33 22.98
N TYR A 440 -4.36 -12.31 22.57
CA TYR A 440 -3.23 -12.11 23.48
C TYR A 440 -2.10 -11.31 22.81
N THR A 441 -2.34 -10.01 22.59
CA THR A 441 -1.26 -9.03 22.81
C THR A 441 -1.88 -7.92 23.61
N SER A 442 -1.59 -7.93 24.91
CA SER A 442 -1.77 -6.78 25.78
C SER A 442 -1.25 -5.55 25.04
N VAL A 443 -2.18 -4.70 24.58
CA VAL A 443 -1.89 -3.27 24.57
C VAL A 443 -1.58 -3.01 26.03
N ASN A 444 -0.30 -2.77 26.35
CA ASN A 444 0.14 -2.46 27.69
C ASN A 444 -0.88 -1.51 28.32
N GLU A 445 -1.59 -1.99 29.34
CA GLU A 445 -2.52 -1.20 30.16
C GLU A 445 -1.81 -0.04 30.88
N ASN A 446 -0.49 0.11 30.66
CA ASN A 446 0.38 1.12 31.22
C ASN A 446 0.51 2.41 30.38
N ASN A 447 -0.13 2.54 29.21
CA ASN A 447 -0.06 3.80 28.44
C ASN A 447 -1.11 4.82 28.92
N SER A 448 -0.93 5.32 30.14
CA SER A 448 -1.83 6.28 30.81
C SER A 448 -1.84 7.71 30.24
N HIS A 449 -1.19 7.98 29.11
CA HIS A 449 -0.92 9.34 28.62
C HIS A 449 -1.30 9.60 27.15
N PHE A 450 -2.26 8.85 26.58
CA PHE A 450 -2.71 9.08 25.21
C PHE A 450 -3.68 10.28 25.10
N ILE A 451 -3.26 11.36 24.42
CA ILE A 451 -4.04 12.58 24.21
C ILE A 451 -4.58 12.64 22.77
N TYR A 452 -5.88 12.91 22.64
CA TYR A 452 -6.52 13.13 21.34
C TYR A 452 -6.49 14.62 20.97
N LEU A 453 -5.87 14.97 19.84
CA LEU A 453 -5.82 16.33 19.30
C LEU A 453 -6.87 16.52 18.21
N SER A 454 -7.78 17.43 18.47
CA SER A 454 -8.94 17.74 17.63
C SER A 454 -8.77 19.13 17.02
N TYR A 455 -8.73 19.19 15.68
CA TYR A 455 -8.66 20.45 14.94
C TYR A 455 -9.22 20.28 13.53
N SER A 456 -9.42 21.39 12.82
CA SER A 456 -9.83 21.33 11.42
C SER A 456 -8.96 22.17 10.49
N LYS A 457 -8.64 21.57 9.35
CA LYS A 457 -7.90 22.17 8.23
C LYS A 457 -8.89 22.80 7.22
N ILE A 458 -9.78 23.69 7.68
CA ILE A 458 -10.86 24.22 6.83
C ILE A 458 -10.42 25.31 5.84
N ASN A 459 -9.23 25.93 5.97
CA ASN A 459 -8.78 26.92 4.99
C ASN A 459 -7.26 26.93 4.81
N GLU A 460 -6.80 26.85 3.55
CA GLU A 460 -5.38 26.97 3.17
C GLU A 460 -4.73 28.29 3.62
N LYS A 461 -5.55 29.32 3.92
CA LYS A 461 -5.09 30.62 4.42
C LYS A 461 -4.62 30.59 5.90
N TRP A 462 -4.91 29.53 6.64
CA TRP A 462 -4.59 29.43 8.06
C TRP A 462 -3.49 28.38 8.25
N ASN A 463 -2.26 28.82 8.53
CA ASN A 463 -1.13 27.94 8.83
C ASN A 463 -1.21 27.34 10.25
N VAL A 464 -2.39 26.80 10.59
CA VAL A 464 -2.66 26.10 11.86
C VAL A 464 -1.81 24.82 11.96
N THR A 465 -1.44 24.24 10.82
CA THR A 465 -0.57 23.06 10.73
C THR A 465 0.76 23.26 11.48
N HIS A 466 1.40 24.42 11.35
CA HIS A 466 2.66 24.71 12.04
C HIS A 466 2.49 24.84 13.56
N ALA A 467 1.41 25.50 14.00
CA ALA A 467 1.12 25.61 15.44
C ALA A 467 0.80 24.25 16.07
N ILE A 468 0.10 23.38 15.34
CA ILE A 468 -0.21 22.02 15.78
C ILE A 468 1.03 21.13 15.75
N GLN A 469 1.89 21.24 14.75
CA GLN A 469 3.21 20.60 14.72
C GLN A 469 4.02 20.92 15.96
N ARG A 470 4.09 22.20 16.33
CA ARG A 470 4.77 22.64 17.55
C ARG A 470 4.10 22.10 18.80
N LEU A 471 2.77 22.09 18.85
CA LEU A 471 2.03 21.55 19.98
C LEU A 471 2.30 20.05 20.17
N VAL A 472 2.25 19.27 19.10
CA VAL A 472 2.56 17.83 19.10
C VAL A 472 3.97 17.58 19.60
N TYR A 473 4.95 18.30 19.04
CA TYR A 473 6.34 18.18 19.46
C TYR A 473 6.50 18.46 20.96
N VAL A 474 5.85 19.50 21.48
CA VAL A 474 5.91 19.82 22.93
C VAL A 474 5.22 18.72 23.76
N LEU A 475 4.10 18.18 23.32
CA LEU A 475 3.40 17.12 24.06
C LEU A 475 4.21 15.82 24.09
N GLU A 476 4.78 15.40 22.96
CA GLU A 476 5.56 14.17 22.86
C GLU A 476 6.89 14.26 23.61
N THR A 477 7.54 15.43 23.60
CA THR A 477 8.74 15.67 24.42
C THR A 477 8.45 15.63 25.92
N ASN A 478 7.19 15.87 26.33
CA ASN A 478 6.72 15.75 27.71
C ASN A 478 6.00 14.41 27.98
N HIS A 479 6.30 13.36 27.21
CA HIS A 479 5.80 12.00 27.38
C HIS A 479 4.28 11.79 27.17
N TYR A 480 3.59 12.75 26.57
CA TYR A 480 2.21 12.56 26.13
C TYR A 480 2.17 12.01 24.70
N HIS A 481 1.56 10.83 24.52
CA HIS A 481 1.37 10.27 23.18
C HIS A 481 0.20 10.96 22.50
N THR A 482 0.44 11.64 21.38
CA THR A 482 -0.63 12.38 20.71
C THR A 482 -1.20 11.63 19.52
N GLY A 483 -2.51 11.75 19.36
CA GLY A 483 -3.25 11.25 18.21
C GLY A 483 -3.87 12.40 17.44
N ILE A 484 -3.70 12.45 16.11
CA ILE A 484 -4.18 13.56 15.28
C ILE A 484 -5.12 13.06 14.19
N GLN A 485 -6.28 13.69 14.03
CA GLN A 485 -7.10 13.50 12.84
C GLN A 485 -6.92 14.66 11.85
N ILE A 486 -6.35 14.39 10.67
CA ILE A 486 -6.25 15.38 9.58
C ILE A 486 -7.28 15.02 8.51
N LYS A 487 -8.38 15.79 8.42
CA LYS A 487 -9.30 15.67 7.27
C LYS A 487 -8.95 16.70 6.19
N LYS A 488 -8.72 16.23 4.96
CA LYS A 488 -8.63 17.08 3.76
C LYS A 488 -10.04 17.47 3.33
N ASN A 489 -10.28 18.76 3.08
CA ASN A 489 -11.58 19.26 2.62
C ASN A 489 -11.62 19.21 1.08
N ASN A 490 -12.51 18.41 0.49
CA ASN A 490 -12.75 18.40 -0.96
C ASN A 490 -13.75 19.53 -1.31
N ASN A 491 -13.26 20.65 -1.84
CA ASN A 491 -14.13 21.69 -2.39
C ASN A 491 -14.57 21.29 -3.81
N ASN A 492 -15.80 20.78 -3.95
CA ASN A 492 -16.58 20.84 -5.19
C ASN A 492 -18.02 21.26 -4.83
N ASN A 493 -18.41 22.46 -5.27
CA ASN A 493 -19.77 22.97 -5.18
C ASN A 493 -20.68 22.28 -6.20
N ASN A 494 -21.54 21.37 -5.73
CA ASN A 494 -22.99 21.43 -5.88
C ASN A 494 -23.63 20.08 -5.51
N ASN A 495 -24.35 20.10 -4.39
CA ASN A 495 -25.51 19.28 -4.02
C ASN A 495 -25.58 17.85 -4.58
N THR A 496 -24.90 16.90 -3.94
CA THR A 496 -25.48 16.06 -2.87
C THR A 496 -24.42 15.05 -2.42
N SER A 497 -23.98 15.22 -1.19
CA SER A 497 -23.12 14.38 -0.36
C SER A 497 -23.52 12.89 -0.40
N ARG A 498 -22.64 11.88 -0.43
CA ARG A 498 -21.37 11.69 0.27
C ARG A 498 -20.63 10.50 -0.37
N GLU A 499 -19.36 10.67 -0.76
CA GLU A 499 -18.37 9.59 -0.76
C GLU A 499 -17.22 9.96 0.18
N LYS A 500 -17.02 9.05 1.15
CA LYS A 500 -15.78 8.42 1.61
C LYS A 500 -14.59 9.29 2.01
N ASN A 501 -14.38 9.28 3.32
CA ASN A 501 -13.05 9.20 3.91
C ASN A 501 -12.40 7.85 3.60
N SER A 502 -11.12 7.89 3.27
CA SER A 502 -10.15 6.84 3.49
C SER A 502 -9.72 6.80 4.96
N HIS A 503 -9.49 5.60 5.49
CA HIS A 503 -8.73 5.35 6.72
C HIS A 503 -7.47 4.54 6.37
N TYR A 504 -6.32 5.00 6.84
CA TYR A 504 -5.06 4.25 6.94
C TYR A 504 -4.88 3.61 8.35
N LEU A 505 -4.10 2.53 8.41
CA LEU A 505 -3.68 1.75 9.59
C LEU A 505 -2.16 1.98 9.92
N PRO A 506 -1.66 1.53 11.10
CA PRO A 506 -0.55 2.15 11.84
C PRO A 506 0.74 1.31 11.96
N LEU A 507 1.80 1.92 12.52
CA LEU A 507 3.08 1.29 12.93
C LEU A 507 3.46 1.67 14.39
N ILE A 508 4.09 0.75 15.12
CA ILE A 508 4.62 0.88 16.49
C ILE A 508 6.16 0.94 16.41
N GLN A 509 6.80 1.81 17.20
CA GLN A 509 8.27 1.95 17.33
C GLN A 509 8.78 1.41 18.67
N THR A 510 9.98 0.82 18.63
CA THR A 510 10.85 0.53 19.79
C THR A 510 12.03 1.50 19.81
N LYS A 511 12.42 1.89 21.03
CA LYS A 511 13.44 2.91 21.33
C LYS A 511 14.86 2.36 21.18
N SER A 512 15.78 3.19 20.70
CA SER A 512 17.15 3.27 21.23
C SER A 512 17.74 4.66 20.98
N SER A 513 18.56 5.07 21.93
CA SER A 513 19.13 6.39 22.21
C SER A 513 20.50 6.59 21.57
N THR A 514 20.82 7.81 21.11
CA THR A 514 21.98 8.63 21.56
C THR A 514 22.12 9.98 20.82
N SER A 515 22.12 11.06 21.63
CA SER A 515 22.91 12.32 21.59
C SER A 515 23.13 13.15 20.30
N ASN A 516 22.50 14.33 20.33
CA ASN A 516 23.03 15.71 20.22
C ASN A 516 23.81 16.26 19.01
N SER A 517 23.42 17.50 18.70
CA SER A 517 24.05 18.59 17.93
C SER A 517 23.85 18.56 16.41
N TYR A 518 22.97 19.44 15.91
CA TYR A 518 23.26 20.53 14.96
C TYR A 518 21.94 21.28 14.69
N LEU A 519 21.74 22.36 15.45
CA LEU A 519 20.77 23.42 15.18
C LEU A 519 21.38 24.38 14.15
N TYR A 520 20.53 24.95 13.30
CA TYR A 520 20.80 25.82 12.13
C TYR A 520 20.86 25.11 10.77
N GLY A 521 19.68 24.80 10.23
CA GLY A 521 19.50 24.38 8.82
C GLY A 521 18.06 24.04 8.40
N LEU A 522 17.11 23.94 9.34
CA LEU A 522 15.83 23.26 9.12
C LEU A 522 14.62 24.11 8.71
N THR A 523 14.78 25.37 8.30
CA THR A 523 13.61 26.21 7.96
C THR A 523 13.11 26.07 6.52
N GLN A 524 13.80 25.34 5.62
CA GLN A 524 13.35 25.14 4.22
C GLN A 524 13.02 23.69 3.84
N SER A 525 13.27 22.69 4.70
CA SER A 525 13.07 21.26 4.39
C SER A 525 11.75 20.66 4.92
N LEU A 526 10.96 21.39 5.72
CA LEU A 526 9.78 20.86 6.41
C LEU A 526 8.44 21.09 5.68
N ALA A 527 8.45 21.74 4.51
CA ALA A 527 7.23 21.95 3.71
C ALA A 527 6.85 20.73 2.85
N SER A 528 7.72 19.73 2.71
CA SER A 528 7.56 18.59 1.80
C SER A 528 7.28 17.24 2.50
N SER A 529 7.18 17.19 3.83
CA SER A 529 7.00 15.96 4.61
C SER A 529 5.64 15.89 5.34
N SER A 530 4.54 15.85 4.59
CA SER A 530 3.18 15.84 5.16
C SER A 530 2.66 14.49 5.68
N ASN A 531 3.50 13.45 5.83
CA ASN A 531 3.04 12.07 6.08
C ASN A 531 3.34 11.50 7.49
N PHE A 532 3.65 12.34 8.48
CA PHE A 532 4.02 11.89 9.84
C PHE A 532 2.83 11.70 10.82
N TYR A 533 1.58 11.75 10.38
CA TYR A 533 0.43 11.70 11.28
C TYR A 533 -0.41 10.45 11.10
N ARG A 534 -0.65 9.72 12.20
CA ARG A 534 -1.58 8.60 12.26
C ARG A 534 -3.01 9.16 12.19
N GLU A 535 -3.74 8.93 11.09
CA GLU A 535 -5.16 9.29 11.00
C GLU A 535 -5.97 8.45 12.00
N ILE A 536 -6.56 9.13 12.98
CA ILE A 536 -7.28 8.50 14.09
C ILE A 536 -8.79 8.62 13.86
N GLY A 537 -9.53 7.54 14.13
CA GLY A 537 -10.98 7.47 13.97
C GLY A 537 -11.74 7.83 15.25
N PRO A 538 -13.08 8.01 15.19
CA PRO A 538 -13.91 8.34 16.35
C PRO A 538 -13.89 7.25 17.44
N GLY A 539 -13.53 6.01 17.11
CA GLY A 539 -13.38 4.91 18.08
C GLY A 539 -12.21 5.08 19.05
N ASP A 540 -11.19 5.87 18.67
CA ASP A 540 -9.99 6.06 19.47
C ASP A 540 -10.17 7.06 20.63
N ILE A 541 -11.25 7.87 20.61
CA ILE A 541 -11.64 8.75 21.74
C ILE A 541 -11.92 7.93 22.99
N ARG A 542 -12.38 6.67 22.83
CA ARG A 542 -12.59 5.76 23.97
C ARG A 542 -11.29 5.49 24.72
N HIS A 543 -10.18 5.43 24.00
CA HIS A 543 -8.87 5.04 24.52
C HIS A 543 -8.00 6.24 24.92
N CYS A 544 -8.43 7.47 24.67
CA CYS A 544 -7.71 8.65 25.14
C CYS A 544 -7.95 8.90 26.63
N CYS A 545 -6.93 9.44 27.29
CA CYS A 545 -7.05 9.97 28.66
C CYS A 545 -7.70 11.36 28.65
N MET A 546 -7.54 12.12 27.56
CA MET A 546 -8.00 13.50 27.45
C MET A 546 -8.05 13.94 25.98
N MET A 547 -8.89 14.94 25.71
CA MET A 547 -9.00 15.61 24.42
C MET A 547 -8.49 17.05 24.50
N ILE A 548 -7.66 17.48 23.55
CA ILE A 548 -7.33 18.89 23.33
C ILE A 548 -8.02 19.36 22.06
N VAL A 549 -8.92 20.33 22.19
CA VAL A 549 -9.65 20.95 21.09
C VAL A 549 -8.95 22.24 20.70
N CYS A 550 -8.30 22.24 19.55
CA CYS A 550 -7.67 23.40 18.96
C CYS A 550 -8.71 24.21 18.17
N LEU A 551 -9.37 25.14 18.84
CA LEU A 551 -10.42 25.97 18.26
C LEU A 551 -9.85 27.00 17.28
N THR A 552 -10.45 26.98 16.09
CA THR A 552 -10.40 28.07 15.11
C THR A 552 -11.84 28.56 14.86
N PRO A 553 -12.05 29.79 14.36
CA PRO A 553 -13.40 30.31 14.12
C PRO A 553 -14.29 29.40 13.29
N ASN A 554 -13.72 28.75 12.27
CA ASN A 554 -14.48 27.88 11.40
C ASN A 554 -14.66 26.47 11.98
N TYR A 555 -13.79 26.04 12.90
CA TYR A 555 -13.88 24.71 13.47
C TYR A 555 -15.02 24.57 14.47
N PHE A 556 -15.31 25.63 15.23
CA PHE A 556 -16.42 25.62 16.19
C PHE A 556 -17.79 25.40 15.52
N HIS A 557 -17.94 25.82 14.26
CA HIS A 557 -19.15 25.62 13.46
C HIS A 557 -19.21 24.28 12.71
N ASN A 558 -18.18 23.44 12.83
CA ASN A 558 -18.12 22.15 12.15
C ASN A 558 -18.90 21.08 12.95
N GLU A 559 -19.83 20.37 12.30
CA GLU A 559 -20.55 19.24 12.90
C GLU A 559 -19.63 18.17 13.50
N HIS A 560 -18.41 18.02 12.97
CA HIS A 560 -17.41 17.13 13.52
C HIS A 560 -16.94 17.53 14.91
N CYS A 561 -16.71 18.83 15.16
CA CYS A 561 -16.33 19.32 16.49
C CYS A 561 -17.43 18.98 17.51
N LEU A 562 -18.71 19.20 17.14
CA LEU A 562 -19.85 18.85 17.99
C LEU A 562 -19.96 17.35 18.26
N ASN A 563 -19.72 16.50 17.25
CA ASN A 563 -19.76 15.05 17.41
C ASN A 563 -18.63 14.54 18.30
N GLU A 564 -17.42 15.07 18.16
CA GLU A 564 -16.28 14.69 19.01
C GLU A 564 -16.49 15.16 20.46
N LEU A 565 -17.02 16.37 20.67
CA LEU A 565 -17.38 16.87 22.00
C LEU A 565 -18.47 15.99 22.66
N ARG A 566 -19.47 15.56 21.88
CA ARG A 566 -20.48 14.59 22.36
C ARG A 566 -19.87 13.25 22.72
N LEU A 567 -18.92 12.74 21.93
CA LEU A 567 -18.22 11.50 22.25
C LEU A 567 -17.40 11.63 23.53
N CYS A 568 -16.73 12.75 23.75
CA CYS A 568 -16.05 13.02 25.02
C CYS A 568 -17.01 13.11 26.20
N GLU A 569 -18.19 13.69 26.02
CA GLU A 569 -19.24 13.71 27.05
C GLU A 569 -19.73 12.29 27.37
N ILE A 570 -20.01 11.47 26.34
CA ILE A 570 -20.44 10.07 26.48
C ILE A 570 -19.38 9.23 27.20
N TYR A 571 -18.11 9.42 26.86
CA TYR A 571 -16.99 8.68 27.45
C TYR A 571 -16.37 9.36 28.69
N GLN A 572 -17.00 10.44 29.18
CA GLN A 572 -16.54 11.25 30.31
C GLN A 572 -15.05 11.63 30.22
N LYS A 573 -14.58 11.96 29.02
CA LYS A 573 -13.19 12.36 28.78
C LYS A 573 -13.02 13.85 29.11
N PRO A 574 -11.97 14.23 29.84
CA PRO A 574 -11.66 15.64 30.07
C PRO A 574 -11.32 16.33 28.74
N ILE A 575 -11.72 17.59 28.61
CA ILE A 575 -11.53 18.42 27.41
C ILE A 575 -10.74 19.68 27.78
N VAL A 576 -9.64 19.94 27.09
CA VAL A 576 -8.88 21.18 27.17
C VAL A 576 -9.02 21.96 25.86
N ILE A 577 -9.32 23.25 25.96
CA ILE A 577 -9.58 24.08 24.77
C ILE A 577 -8.38 24.99 24.53
N CYS A 578 -7.78 24.89 23.35
CA CYS A 578 -6.68 25.75 22.92
C CYS A 578 -7.15 26.67 21.78
N LEU A 579 -6.92 27.97 21.87
CA LEU A 579 -7.19 28.90 20.78
C LEU A 579 -5.95 29.04 19.88
N LEU A 580 -6.13 28.79 18.58
CA LEU A 580 -5.11 29.01 17.55
C LEU A 580 -5.61 30.09 16.58
N ARG A 581 -4.98 31.27 16.55
CA ARG A 581 -5.32 32.38 15.63
C ARG A 581 -4.12 32.73 14.76
N HIS A 582 -4.36 33.16 13.51
CA HIS A 582 -3.34 33.83 12.69
C HIS A 582 -3.68 35.32 12.58
N LEU A 583 -2.70 36.20 12.79
CA LEU A 583 -2.89 37.66 12.84
C LEU A 583 -3.17 38.36 11.49
N ASN A 584 -3.21 37.65 10.36
CA ASN A 584 -3.12 38.33 9.04
C ASN A 584 -4.48 38.59 8.34
N THR A 585 -5.61 38.57 9.04
CA THR A 585 -6.93 38.81 8.40
C THR A 585 -7.81 39.86 9.06
N TYR A 586 -7.25 40.70 9.93
CA TYR A 586 -7.84 42.01 10.20
C TYR A 586 -6.91 43.06 9.61
N ASN A 587 -7.39 43.72 8.54
CA ASN A 587 -6.75 44.90 7.97
C ASN A 587 -6.30 45.82 9.11
N SER A 588 -5.02 46.19 9.07
CA SER A 588 -4.35 47.19 9.90
C SER A 588 -4.91 48.60 9.76
N ASN A 589 -6.11 48.78 9.20
CA ASN A 589 -6.69 50.09 8.92
C ASN A 589 -7.91 50.43 9.80
N ASN A 590 -8.33 49.60 10.76
CA ASN A 590 -9.50 49.91 11.61
C ASN A 590 -9.40 49.48 13.09
N ILE A 591 -8.22 49.22 13.64
CA ILE A 591 -8.09 48.98 15.11
C ILE A 591 -6.97 49.86 15.67
N SER A 592 -7.12 51.16 15.51
CA SER A 592 -6.71 52.10 16.55
C SER A 592 -7.93 52.31 17.46
N ASN A 593 -8.08 51.44 18.46
CA ASN A 593 -8.83 51.59 19.72
C ASN A 593 -9.52 50.28 20.13
N GLY A 594 -9.05 49.68 21.22
CA GLY A 594 -9.84 48.74 22.04
C GLY A 594 -9.17 47.41 22.33
N ASN A 595 -8.60 47.27 23.54
CA ASN A 595 -8.32 45.98 24.17
C ASN A 595 -9.65 45.22 24.38
N MET A 596 -10.08 44.40 23.42
CA MET A 596 -11.19 43.47 23.66
C MET A 596 -10.75 42.39 24.64
N ASN A 597 -11.43 42.31 25.79
CA ASN A 597 -11.27 41.24 26.77
C ASN A 597 -11.65 39.88 26.16
N LEU A 598 -10.98 38.79 26.56
CA LEU A 598 -11.23 37.40 26.15
C LEU A 598 -12.73 37.04 26.23
N ASP A 599 -13.46 37.58 27.20
CA ASP A 599 -14.92 37.39 27.36
C ASP A 599 -15.75 37.96 26.20
N GLU A 600 -15.35 39.08 25.59
CA GLU A 600 -16.02 39.65 24.42
C GLU A 600 -15.67 38.88 23.15
N GLN A 601 -14.42 38.42 23.06
CA GLN A 601 -13.96 37.58 21.96
C GLN A 601 -14.71 36.26 21.94
N VAL A 602 -14.84 35.55 23.07
CA VAL A 602 -15.58 34.28 23.20
C VAL A 602 -17.08 34.46 22.85
N LYS A 603 -17.68 35.61 23.20
CA LYS A 603 -19.08 35.91 22.86
C LYS A 603 -19.31 36.02 21.34
N MET A 604 -18.32 36.48 20.57
CA MET A 604 -18.42 36.53 19.10
C MET A 604 -18.41 35.15 18.43
N PHE A 605 -17.85 34.11 19.07
CA PHE A 605 -17.79 32.75 18.50
C PHE A 605 -19.07 31.93 18.69
N ILE A 606 -20.02 32.37 19.52
CA ILE A 606 -21.21 31.59 19.88
C ILE A 606 -22.48 32.31 19.42
N PRO A 607 -23.06 31.94 18.25
CA PRO A 607 -24.33 32.50 17.79
C PRO A 607 -25.46 32.20 18.77
N SER A 608 -26.36 33.16 18.98
CA SER A 608 -27.51 33.07 19.90
C SER A 608 -28.57 32.02 19.53
N ARG A 609 -28.43 31.31 18.40
CA ARG A 609 -29.46 30.43 17.81
C ARG A 609 -29.29 28.93 18.05
N PHE A 610 -28.35 28.48 18.88
CA PHE A 610 -28.16 27.05 19.15
C PHE A 610 -28.72 26.63 20.52
N ALA A 611 -29.24 25.40 20.60
CA ALA A 611 -29.95 24.84 21.74
C ALA A 611 -29.17 24.97 23.07
N MET A 612 -29.88 25.43 24.11
CA MET A 612 -29.33 25.96 25.37
C MET A 612 -28.53 24.97 26.24
N THR A 613 -28.71 23.66 26.11
CA THR A 613 -28.15 22.68 27.08
C THR A 613 -26.68 22.33 26.82
N THR A 614 -26.30 21.95 25.59
CA THR A 614 -24.90 21.59 25.27
C THR A 614 -23.97 22.81 25.29
N LEU A 615 -24.50 24.00 24.99
CA LEU A 615 -23.73 25.25 24.97
C LEU A 615 -23.53 25.89 26.36
N GLN A 616 -24.38 25.61 27.35
CA GLN A 616 -24.14 26.06 28.73
C GLN A 616 -22.94 25.36 29.36
N PHE A 617 -22.77 24.05 29.09
CA PHE A 617 -21.58 23.29 29.45
C PHE A 617 -20.33 23.88 28.79
N LEU A 618 -20.37 24.12 27.48
CA LEU A 618 -19.27 24.76 26.74
C LEU A 618 -18.96 26.17 27.23
N ARG A 619 -19.94 27.03 27.53
CA ARG A 619 -19.68 28.39 28.05
C ARG A 619 -18.99 28.38 29.41
N LYS A 620 -19.38 27.46 30.31
CA LYS A 620 -18.77 27.31 31.64
C LYS A 620 -17.36 26.73 31.55
N SER A 621 -17.15 25.76 30.64
CA SER A 621 -15.84 25.17 30.36
C SER A 621 -14.91 26.15 29.63
N ILE A 622 -15.36 26.87 28.61
CA ILE A 622 -14.54 27.84 27.85
C ILE A 622 -13.99 28.94 28.77
N ARG A 623 -14.76 29.44 29.73
CA ARG A 623 -14.31 30.50 30.67
C ARG A 623 -13.20 30.07 31.64
N SER A 624 -13.07 28.78 31.91
CA SER A 624 -12.08 28.24 32.87
C SER A 624 -11.02 27.34 32.21
N LEU A 625 -11.22 26.94 30.95
CA LEU A 625 -10.39 25.95 30.23
C LEU A 625 -9.72 26.42 28.95
N CYS A 626 -9.93 27.67 28.55
CA CYS A 626 -9.34 28.18 27.33
C CYS A 626 -7.88 28.63 27.52
N ILE A 627 -6.97 28.08 26.72
CA ILE A 627 -5.56 28.47 26.69
C ILE A 627 -5.28 29.12 25.33
N ASP A 628 -4.87 30.38 25.36
CA ASP A 628 -4.56 31.11 24.14
C ASP A 628 -3.13 30.78 23.66
N LEU A 629 -3.03 30.15 22.49
CA LEU A 629 -1.79 29.77 21.83
C LEU A 629 -1.63 30.49 20.48
N SER A 630 -2.31 31.63 20.31
CA SER A 630 -2.46 32.30 19.02
C SER A 630 -1.20 33.00 18.48
N THR A 631 -0.29 33.45 19.33
CA THR A 631 0.97 34.11 18.91
C THR A 631 2.16 33.34 19.42
N ASP A 632 3.35 33.52 18.84
CA ASP A 632 4.57 32.83 19.30
C ASP A 632 4.92 33.16 20.77
N GLU A 633 4.65 34.40 21.17
CA GLU A 633 4.82 34.88 22.54
C GLU A 633 3.81 34.21 23.48
N LEU A 634 2.52 34.19 23.11
CA LEU A 634 1.48 33.52 23.89
C LEU A 634 1.68 32.00 23.92
N PHE A 635 2.11 31.39 22.83
CA PHE A 635 2.47 29.97 22.76
C PHE A 635 3.58 29.67 23.77
N SER A 636 4.69 30.41 23.73
CA SER A 636 5.82 30.19 24.64
C SER A 636 5.44 30.42 26.11
N ARG A 637 4.59 31.41 26.38
CA ARG A 637 4.11 31.73 27.74
C ARG A 637 3.10 30.71 28.27
N ASN A 638 2.12 30.34 27.45
CA ASN A 638 0.94 29.60 27.88
C ASN A 638 1.07 28.08 27.69
N ILE A 639 2.07 27.59 26.93
CA ILE A 639 2.31 26.15 26.81
C ILE A 639 2.66 25.50 28.16
N ARG A 640 3.33 26.23 29.07
CA ARG A 640 3.58 25.78 30.44
C ARG A 640 2.30 25.65 31.25
N ILE A 641 1.32 26.54 31.01
CA ILE A 641 0.00 26.48 31.64
C ILE A 641 -0.76 25.26 31.12
N LEU A 642 -0.64 24.96 29.82
CA LEU A 642 -1.21 23.75 29.23
C LEU A 642 -0.62 22.51 29.91
N LEU A 643 0.70 22.35 29.93
CA LEU A 643 1.35 21.17 30.52
C LEU A 643 0.96 20.95 31.99
N LYS A 644 1.00 22.00 32.83
CA LYS A 644 0.55 21.92 34.23
C LYS A 644 -0.92 21.50 34.36
N LYS A 645 -1.74 21.93 33.42
CA LYS A 645 -3.16 21.57 33.40
C LYS A 645 -3.37 20.14 32.94
N LEU A 646 -2.60 19.66 31.96
CA LEU A 646 -2.63 18.27 31.53
C LEU A 646 -2.26 17.36 32.69
N GLU A 647 -1.16 17.65 33.38
CA GLU A 647 -0.69 16.91 34.56
C GLU A 647 -1.79 16.82 35.64
N LYS A 648 -2.33 17.95 36.08
CA LYS A 648 -3.42 18.00 37.07
C LYS A 648 -4.70 17.28 36.62
N THR A 649 -4.98 17.25 35.33
CA THR A 649 -6.19 16.62 34.79
C THR A 649 -6.00 15.11 34.68
N THR A 650 -4.81 14.66 34.30
CA THR A 650 -4.42 13.25 34.28
C THR A 650 -4.43 12.67 35.70
N GLU A 651 -3.87 13.38 36.68
CA GLU A 651 -3.92 12.99 38.11
C GLU A 651 -5.36 12.84 38.63
N LYS A 652 -6.23 13.82 38.32
CA LYS A 652 -7.66 13.75 38.69
C LYS A 652 -8.40 12.60 38.03
N TYR A 653 -8.06 12.31 36.77
CA TYR A 653 -8.69 11.21 36.05
C TYR A 653 -8.23 9.86 36.59
N GLN A 654 -6.94 9.71 36.89
CA GLN A 654 -6.38 8.51 37.52
C GLN A 654 -7.00 8.26 38.90
N THR A 655 -7.06 9.27 39.76
CA THR A 655 -7.73 9.17 41.08
C THR A 655 -9.21 8.82 40.95
N SER A 656 -9.95 9.41 39.99
CA SER A 656 -11.36 9.05 39.77
C SER A 656 -11.56 7.61 39.27
N MET A 657 -10.61 7.08 38.50
CA MET A 657 -10.63 5.69 38.05
C MET A 657 -10.34 4.74 39.21
N GLU A 658 -9.33 5.05 40.03
CA GLU A 658 -8.98 4.28 41.23
C GLU A 658 -10.13 4.27 42.26
N ASP A 659 -10.82 5.40 42.46
CA ASP A 659 -11.99 5.48 43.34
C ASP A 659 -13.18 4.65 42.78
N SER A 660 -13.37 4.65 41.46
CA SER A 660 -14.43 3.84 40.83
C SER A 660 -14.16 2.35 40.95
N THR A 661 -12.90 1.90 40.84
CA THR A 661 -12.51 0.51 41.04
C THR A 661 -12.59 0.08 42.50
N ASN A 662 -12.21 0.95 43.44
CA ASN A 662 -12.30 0.67 44.88
C ASN A 662 -13.75 0.62 45.40
N SER A 663 -14.67 1.36 44.76
CA SER A 663 -16.12 1.32 45.07
C SER A 663 -16.84 0.06 44.56
N LEU A 664 -16.28 -0.61 43.55
CA LEU A 664 -16.79 -1.88 43.03
C LEU A 664 -16.32 -3.07 43.88
N ASP A 665 -15.10 -3.01 44.43
CA ASP A 665 -14.55 -4.07 45.27
C ASP A 665 -15.08 -4.07 46.72
N THR A 666 -15.70 -2.98 47.18
CA THR A 666 -16.31 -2.88 48.53
C THR A 666 -17.79 -3.29 48.60
N ASN A 667 -18.47 -3.49 47.46
CA ASN A 667 -19.89 -3.90 47.41
C ASN A 667 -20.12 -5.37 46.99
N LEU A 668 -19.06 -6.17 46.85
CA LEU A 668 -19.15 -7.59 46.44
C LEU A 668 -18.86 -8.60 47.56
N PHE A 669 -18.64 -8.14 48.80
CA PHE A 669 -18.54 -8.99 49.99
C PHE A 669 -19.34 -8.40 51.17
N GLY A 670 -20.67 -8.49 51.08
CA GLY A 670 -21.55 -8.18 52.20
C GLY A 670 -23.01 -8.32 51.82
N GLN A 671 -23.69 -9.28 52.46
CA GLN A 671 -25.14 -9.52 52.44
C GLN A 671 -25.70 -10.39 51.28
N THR A 672 -25.34 -11.67 51.31
CA THR A 672 -26.33 -12.73 51.11
C THR A 672 -26.80 -13.24 52.48
N SER A 673 -27.91 -12.73 52.98
CA SER A 673 -28.87 -13.45 53.83
C SER A 673 -30.00 -12.51 54.24
N GLU A 674 -31.21 -13.05 54.20
CA GLU A 674 -32.46 -12.55 54.77
C GLU A 674 -33.47 -11.84 53.84
N ILE A 675 -34.37 -12.69 53.31
CA ILE A 675 -35.84 -12.60 53.40
C ILE A 675 -36.60 -11.80 52.31
N PHE A 676 -37.43 -12.58 51.58
CA PHE A 676 -38.48 -12.32 50.58
C PHE A 676 -38.08 -12.03 49.12
#